data_AF-A0A9P9KJK6-F1
#
_entry.id   AF-A0A9P9KJK6-F1
#
_cell.length_a   1.000
_cell.length_b   1.000
_cell.length_c   1.000
_cell.angle_alpha   90.00
_cell.angle_beta   90.00
_cell.angle_gamma   90.00
#
_symmetry.space_group_name_H-M   'P 1'
#
loop_
_entity.id
_entity.type
_entity.pdbx_description
1 polymer ?
#
loop_
_entity_poly.entity_id
_entity_poly.type
_entity_poly.pdbx_seq_one_letter_code
_entity_poly.pdbx_strand_id
1 'polypeptide(L)'
;MSKHAGTKDAAAPQSAMNPTPQKELYPMVNWKYDMFLYTVGNIVDMFFREVVPRGAWRVPQTGPVLFVAAPHANQFVDAIILQRTLRNEAKRRASLLIAQKSVHGFIGWGSRQVGSVPVGRAQDAAKPATGTIYLPDPINDPTLVRGIGTKFGEGEGEVQGMLFLPSTKNTSGASVDISQIIGPEEIRVKRPFKGKVALQQLTGRDDIDKDGNFTNKDVKGPAPGYQGTKFKLAPHIDQTKVYEAVFSRLCNGGCVGIFPEGGSHDRTELLPLKAGVAIMALGTLAQDPDCGLKIVPVGMNYFHAHKFRSRAVVEFGAPFEIPRHLVELYCNNQRREAIGQVLDTVYQALNSVTVSAPDYDTLMVIQAARRLYNPTGKKLPLPVVIELNRRLCMGYERYKNDERITSLSAAVKEYNSQLRYLNLKDHQVQYAKMNMIKVIFLFIYRSIKLLFLFICTLPGLILFSPVFVATKIISRQKAKTALAGSTVKIRGRDVMATWKILVAIGFAPTLYHIYSAIITFKVWQDRLWGYVPEGIPLLVVYFALWPFMVGITFASLRFGEVGMDIFKSLRPLLLCLTPTSNYNIHKLRERRAELSAQVTDVINTLGPEMFDDFEKARLVPDLYKAEGGSSTSHKIHRRRDSDQSSTGYEPETPPALSRRSTTQSSRALPRNDSFSNIGHVGIFSTRPPSRARSRSRSSSSGGGFGSGGFPISGFTTLDSSGGFDEASRKIREAMKNRRHKTDQERTEGDDEDDDNWRLETGVNGPKIYRKISYYNMTLSSSSTHDNPPLSALTSTSRTAATPSWLPQHKPAKQRMALSLKNLMGSMLGGGSAKQDSKPSSSELFAKTDPGVDGEECLHDCENCSVRYPRGFKIEEEDVLYGFVEAWSTHLLVGTGKTDWVRDVADEKGSVMEAFSKASEPTNGKLKLSASNMPTPHDTDDYSEPTTLLLLPAFKLLHNVHPLSVPRIITEVINQAPTSTSPLHPTPLPASLPSPDPAAGIPDVSLKDCPHNAVILMCSHRTRDVRCAQSAPILRKEFERQLRPLGLYRDLHDERPGGVGIYYISHVGGHKYSANVMIYRRPNAFGLDDPVPEEQNGTNGVEKNGNGSNGSAEESVGASQGIWLARVMPEDCENLIRYTVLRGKVVKPERQLRGGFDRGRGVMSW
;
A
#
# COMPACT_ATOMS: atom_id res chain seq x y z
N MET A 1 -65.08 -47.51 -34.54
CA MET A 1 -66.27 -47.23 -35.40
C MET A 1 -66.14 -45.81 -35.92
N SER A 2 -66.58 -45.53 -37.16
CA SER A 2 -66.54 -44.23 -37.89
C SER A 2 -65.16 -43.55 -38.01
N LYS A 3 -64.49 -43.60 -39.17
CA LYS A 3 -64.68 -42.76 -40.39
C LYS A 3 -64.45 -41.26 -40.17
N HIS A 4 -63.31 -40.72 -40.62
CA HIS A 4 -63.22 -40.07 -41.95
C HIS A 4 -61.78 -39.68 -42.33
N ALA A 5 -61.39 -39.99 -43.58
CA ALA A 5 -60.43 -39.19 -44.34
C ALA A 5 -61.17 -37.96 -44.93
N GLY A 6 -60.54 -36.85 -45.30
CA GLY A 6 -59.11 -36.51 -45.36
C GLY A 6 -58.87 -35.58 -46.57
N THR A 7 -58.04 -34.54 -46.43
CA THR A 7 -57.69 -33.61 -47.52
C THR A 7 -56.20 -33.29 -47.50
N LYS A 8 -55.63 -33.12 -48.69
CA LYS A 8 -54.18 -32.98 -48.92
C LYS A 8 -53.72 -31.55 -48.63
N ASP A 9 -52.68 -31.40 -47.84
CA ASP A 9 -51.86 -30.18 -47.85
C ASP A 9 -50.69 -30.34 -48.83
N ALA A 10 -50.52 -29.33 -49.69
CA ALA A 10 -49.43 -29.25 -50.64
C ALA A 10 -48.14 -28.75 -49.96
N ALA A 11 -46.98 -29.14 -50.53
CA ALA A 11 -45.68 -28.87 -49.93
C ALA A 11 -45.32 -27.37 -49.85
N ALA A 12 -44.79 -26.96 -48.70
CA ALA A 12 -43.96 -25.77 -48.54
C ALA A 12 -42.48 -26.22 -48.41
N PRO A 13 -41.49 -25.40 -48.83
CA PRO A 13 -40.17 -25.89 -49.20
C PRO A 13 -39.26 -26.25 -48.02
N GLN A 14 -38.44 -27.28 -48.23
CA GLN A 14 -37.36 -27.68 -47.34
C GLN A 14 -36.19 -26.68 -47.42
N SER A 15 -36.08 -25.73 -46.49
CA SER A 15 -34.80 -25.04 -46.21
C SER A 15 -34.77 -24.33 -44.85
N ALA A 16 -34.76 -25.10 -43.76
CA ALA A 16 -34.24 -24.65 -42.48
C ALA A 16 -33.51 -25.82 -41.81
N MET A 17 -32.19 -25.89 -41.97
CA MET A 17 -31.38 -26.81 -41.18
C MET A 17 -31.59 -26.47 -39.71
N ASN A 18 -32.16 -27.38 -38.93
CA ASN A 18 -32.11 -27.30 -37.47
C ASN A 18 -30.63 -27.10 -37.09
N PRO A 19 -30.25 -26.00 -36.42
CA PRO A 19 -28.86 -25.80 -36.04
C PRO A 19 -28.50 -26.91 -35.06
N THR A 20 -27.65 -27.83 -35.49
CA THR A 20 -27.07 -28.86 -34.63
C THR A 20 -26.56 -28.17 -33.37
N PRO A 21 -27.03 -28.55 -32.16
CA PRO A 21 -26.67 -27.84 -30.94
C PRO A 21 -25.15 -27.90 -30.80
N GLN A 22 -24.49 -26.74 -30.93
CA GLN A 22 -23.05 -26.64 -30.89
C GLN A 22 -22.56 -27.25 -29.57
N LYS A 23 -21.58 -28.16 -29.66
CA LYS A 23 -21.01 -28.82 -28.47
C LYS A 23 -20.45 -27.75 -27.52
N GLU A 24 -21.17 -27.51 -26.43
CA GLU A 24 -20.78 -26.57 -25.38
C GLU A 24 -19.37 -26.93 -24.90
N LEU A 25 -18.40 -26.01 -25.02
CA LEU A 25 -16.98 -26.31 -24.79
C LEU A 25 -16.70 -26.91 -23.39
N TYR A 26 -17.54 -26.58 -22.40
CA TYR A 26 -17.47 -27.08 -21.03
C TYR A 26 -18.88 -27.28 -20.45
N PRO A 27 -19.52 -28.45 -20.63
CA PRO A 27 -20.89 -28.67 -20.20
C PRO A 27 -21.01 -28.71 -18.67
N MET A 28 -21.94 -27.92 -18.13
CA MET A 28 -22.10 -27.79 -16.68
C MET A 28 -22.98 -28.92 -16.12
N VAL A 29 -22.36 -29.91 -15.48
CA VAL A 29 -23.09 -31.02 -14.85
C VAL A 29 -23.58 -30.60 -13.46
N ASN A 30 -24.89 -30.37 -13.33
CA ASN A 30 -25.54 -29.82 -12.13
C ASN A 30 -25.13 -30.47 -10.79
N TRP A 31 -25.03 -31.81 -10.73
CA TRP A 31 -24.68 -32.49 -9.47
C TRP A 31 -23.18 -32.36 -9.13
N LYS A 32 -22.30 -32.32 -10.14
CA LYS A 32 -20.85 -32.09 -9.94
C LYS A 32 -20.61 -30.67 -9.45
N TYR A 33 -21.30 -29.70 -10.05
CA TYR A 33 -21.30 -28.30 -9.62
C TYR A 33 -21.69 -28.18 -8.14
N ASP A 34 -22.85 -28.73 -7.77
CA ASP A 34 -23.39 -28.62 -6.42
C ASP A 34 -22.49 -29.33 -5.38
N MET A 35 -22.00 -30.54 -5.67
CA MET A 35 -21.15 -31.32 -4.76
C MET A 35 -19.78 -30.68 -4.53
N PHE A 36 -19.13 -30.19 -5.60
CA PHE A 36 -17.87 -29.47 -5.51
C PHE A 36 -18.05 -28.15 -4.74
N LEU A 37 -19.08 -27.37 -5.05
CA LEU A 37 -19.35 -26.09 -4.44
C LEU A 37 -19.75 -26.21 -2.96
N TYR A 38 -20.44 -27.28 -2.57
CA TYR A 38 -20.69 -27.61 -1.17
C TYR A 38 -19.38 -27.89 -0.42
N THR A 39 -18.54 -28.79 -0.94
CA THR A 39 -17.29 -29.21 -0.31
C THR A 39 -16.31 -28.05 -0.15
N VAL A 40 -16.02 -27.32 -1.23
CA VAL A 40 -15.11 -26.16 -1.19
C VAL A 40 -15.74 -24.99 -0.43
N GLY A 41 -17.06 -24.83 -0.50
CA GLY A 41 -17.81 -23.85 0.27
C GLY A 41 -17.64 -23.98 1.78
N ASN A 42 -17.74 -25.19 2.32
CA ASN A 42 -17.55 -25.42 3.77
C ASN A 42 -16.13 -25.04 4.23
N ILE A 43 -15.13 -25.19 3.36
CA ILE A 43 -13.74 -24.78 3.63
C ILE A 43 -13.62 -23.24 3.62
N VAL A 44 -14.36 -22.57 2.73
CA VAL A 44 -14.47 -21.10 2.71
C VAL A 44 -15.16 -20.57 3.97
N ASP A 45 -16.19 -21.24 4.51
CA ASP A 45 -16.82 -20.89 5.81
C ASP A 45 -15.94 -21.18 7.04
N MET A 46 -14.96 -22.08 6.90
CA MET A 46 -13.92 -22.21 7.91
C MET A 46 -13.00 -20.99 7.88
N PHE A 47 -12.66 -20.50 6.68
CA PHE A 47 -11.80 -19.32 6.48
C PHE A 47 -12.48 -18.00 6.84
N PHE A 48 -13.72 -17.75 6.43
CA PHE A 48 -14.49 -16.55 6.77
C PHE A 48 -15.46 -16.85 7.92
N ARG A 49 -15.50 -15.98 8.94
CA ARG A 49 -16.46 -16.12 10.05
C ARG A 49 -17.91 -15.98 9.60
N GLU A 50 -18.13 -15.18 8.58
CA GLU A 50 -19.46 -14.75 8.14
C GLU A 50 -19.39 -14.29 6.68
N VAL A 51 -20.27 -14.80 5.84
CA VAL A 51 -20.48 -14.35 4.45
C VAL A 51 -21.96 -14.03 4.32
N VAL A 52 -22.31 -12.75 4.18
CA VAL A 52 -23.71 -12.30 4.20
C VAL A 52 -24.17 -11.87 2.80
N PRO A 53 -25.25 -12.44 2.25
CA PRO A 53 -25.89 -11.91 1.06
C PRO A 53 -26.71 -10.65 1.37
N ARG A 54 -26.69 -9.67 0.47
CA ARG A 54 -27.55 -8.50 0.48
C ARG A 54 -28.18 -8.31 -0.90
N GLY A 55 -29.47 -8.03 -0.97
CA GLY A 55 -30.16 -7.80 -2.24
C GLY A 55 -30.37 -9.04 -3.12
N ALA A 56 -30.07 -10.27 -2.65
CA ALA A 56 -30.15 -11.49 -3.46
C ALA A 56 -31.55 -11.76 -4.08
N TRP A 57 -32.62 -11.22 -3.49
CA TRP A 57 -33.98 -11.23 -4.06
C TRP A 57 -34.14 -10.45 -5.37
N ARG A 58 -33.20 -9.56 -5.70
CA ARG A 58 -33.14 -8.81 -6.96
C ARG A 58 -32.60 -9.65 -8.12
N VAL A 59 -31.98 -10.79 -7.84
CA VAL A 59 -31.47 -11.71 -8.86
C VAL A 59 -32.65 -12.36 -9.59
N PRO A 60 -32.74 -12.25 -10.93
CA PRO A 60 -33.79 -12.93 -11.71
C PRO A 60 -33.77 -14.45 -11.49
N GLN A 61 -34.93 -15.02 -11.19
CA GLN A 61 -35.06 -16.47 -10.94
C GLN A 61 -35.05 -17.28 -12.25
N THR A 62 -35.52 -16.69 -13.36
CA THR A 62 -35.61 -17.26 -14.71
C THR A 62 -34.97 -16.31 -15.73
N GLY A 63 -34.79 -16.77 -16.98
CA GLY A 63 -34.12 -16.00 -18.05
C GLY A 63 -32.60 -15.90 -17.89
N PRO A 64 -31.89 -15.34 -18.88
CA PRO A 64 -30.43 -15.23 -18.84
C PRO A 64 -29.91 -14.04 -18.04
N VAL A 65 -28.81 -14.27 -17.32
CA VAL A 65 -28.22 -13.28 -16.42
C VAL A 65 -26.70 -13.21 -16.58
N LEU A 66 -26.19 -12.00 -16.83
CA LEU A 66 -24.78 -11.67 -16.78
C LEU A 66 -24.45 -11.00 -15.44
N PHE A 67 -23.78 -11.74 -14.55
CA PHE A 67 -23.30 -11.21 -13.27
C PHE A 67 -21.97 -10.47 -13.48
N VAL A 68 -21.91 -9.21 -13.06
CA VAL A 68 -20.69 -8.41 -13.15
C VAL A 68 -20.23 -8.10 -11.73
N ALA A 69 -19.09 -8.64 -11.32
CA ALA A 69 -18.64 -8.61 -9.91
C ALA A 69 -17.37 -7.77 -9.72
N ALA A 70 -17.36 -6.90 -8.70
CA ALA A 70 -16.20 -6.08 -8.32
C ALA A 70 -16.30 -5.63 -6.84
N PRO A 71 -15.22 -5.16 -6.19
CA PRO A 71 -13.81 -5.28 -6.62
C PRO A 71 -13.31 -6.72 -6.52
N HIS A 72 -12.35 -7.09 -7.35
CA HIS A 72 -11.75 -8.43 -7.35
C HIS A 72 -10.64 -8.56 -6.28
N ALA A 73 -11.03 -8.60 -5.02
CA ALA A 73 -10.12 -8.58 -3.87
C ALA A 73 -9.34 -9.89 -3.64
N ASN A 74 -9.77 -11.05 -4.19
CA ASN A 74 -9.03 -12.31 -4.10
C ASN A 74 -9.10 -13.13 -5.40
N GLN A 75 -7.98 -13.74 -5.81
CA GLN A 75 -7.87 -14.46 -7.09
C GLN A 75 -8.95 -15.52 -7.38
N PHE A 76 -9.22 -16.44 -6.44
CA PHE A 76 -10.14 -17.57 -6.68
C PHE A 76 -11.24 -17.69 -5.61
N VAL A 77 -11.05 -17.04 -4.47
CA VAL A 77 -11.97 -17.09 -3.33
C VAL A 77 -13.25 -16.33 -3.64
N ASP A 78 -13.15 -15.19 -4.33
CA ASP A 78 -14.29 -14.37 -4.78
C ASP A 78 -15.27 -15.17 -5.65
N ALA A 79 -14.73 -16.00 -6.56
CA ALA A 79 -15.49 -16.85 -7.46
C ALA A 79 -16.35 -17.87 -6.71
N ILE A 80 -15.75 -18.57 -5.74
CA ILE A 80 -16.43 -19.59 -4.92
C ILE A 80 -17.51 -18.95 -4.03
N ILE A 81 -17.19 -17.81 -3.41
CA ILE A 81 -18.14 -17.04 -2.59
C ILE A 81 -19.35 -16.63 -3.43
N LEU A 82 -19.13 -16.06 -4.62
CA LEU A 82 -20.20 -15.62 -5.51
C LEU A 82 -21.07 -16.79 -5.97
N GLN A 83 -20.47 -17.87 -6.48
CA GLN A 83 -21.19 -19.06 -6.94
C GLN A 83 -22.03 -19.68 -5.82
N ARG A 84 -21.48 -19.82 -4.61
CA ARG A 84 -22.19 -20.41 -3.47
C ARG A 84 -23.32 -19.53 -2.97
N THR A 85 -23.12 -18.21 -2.95
CA THR A 85 -24.17 -17.26 -2.58
C THR A 85 -25.33 -17.32 -3.57
N LEU A 86 -25.04 -17.31 -4.89
CA LEU A 86 -26.05 -17.47 -5.93
C LEU A 86 -26.80 -18.81 -5.84
N ARG A 87 -26.08 -19.90 -5.50
CA ARG A 87 -26.68 -21.24 -5.39
C ARG A 87 -27.58 -21.39 -4.16
N ASN A 88 -27.20 -20.80 -3.03
CA ASN A 88 -27.98 -20.89 -1.78
C ASN A 88 -29.20 -19.95 -1.82
N GLU A 89 -29.01 -18.68 -2.17
CA GLU A 89 -30.04 -17.64 -2.04
C GLU A 89 -30.94 -17.54 -3.27
N ALA A 90 -30.34 -17.43 -4.46
CA ALA A 90 -31.08 -17.25 -5.72
C ALA A 90 -31.40 -18.59 -6.42
N LYS A 91 -30.87 -19.72 -5.90
CA LYS A 91 -30.92 -21.06 -6.50
C LYS A 91 -30.31 -21.18 -7.92
N ARG A 92 -29.66 -20.12 -8.42
CA ARG A 92 -29.01 -20.06 -9.75
C ARG A 92 -27.64 -20.73 -9.71
N ARG A 93 -27.19 -21.28 -10.85
CA ARG A 93 -25.81 -21.76 -11.06
C ARG A 93 -25.15 -20.86 -12.10
N ALA A 94 -24.00 -20.28 -11.77
CA ALA A 94 -23.27 -19.37 -12.65
C ALA A 94 -21.91 -19.96 -13.07
N SER A 95 -21.65 -19.93 -14.37
CA SER A 95 -20.34 -20.19 -14.96
C SER A 95 -19.50 -18.91 -14.89
N LEU A 96 -18.27 -19.01 -14.38
CA LEU A 96 -17.36 -17.87 -14.28
C LEU A 96 -16.24 -17.94 -15.29
N LEU A 97 -15.88 -16.81 -15.88
CA LEU A 97 -14.71 -16.69 -16.76
C LEU A 97 -13.41 -16.78 -15.94
N ILE A 98 -12.49 -17.64 -16.37
CA ILE A 98 -11.20 -17.89 -15.70
C ILE A 98 -10.02 -17.69 -16.65
N ALA A 99 -8.92 -17.11 -16.19
CA ALA A 99 -7.71 -16.96 -17.01
C ALA A 99 -7.15 -18.33 -17.41
N GLN A 100 -6.85 -18.53 -18.70
CA GLN A 100 -6.43 -19.84 -19.24
C GLN A 100 -5.20 -20.42 -18.53
N LYS A 101 -4.22 -19.59 -18.15
CA LYS A 101 -3.02 -20.00 -17.36
C LYS A 101 -3.35 -20.61 -15.99
N SER A 102 -4.55 -20.41 -15.48
CA SER A 102 -5.02 -20.96 -14.20
C SER A 102 -5.77 -22.29 -14.36
N VAL A 103 -5.96 -22.78 -15.59
CA VAL A 103 -6.72 -24.01 -15.89
C VAL A 103 -5.80 -25.25 -15.89
N HIS A 104 -4.81 -25.24 -14.99
CA HIS A 104 -3.86 -26.33 -14.76
C HIS A 104 -3.88 -26.77 -13.28
N GLY A 105 -3.44 -27.99 -13.02
CA GLY A 105 -3.43 -28.58 -11.67
C GLY A 105 -4.82 -28.62 -11.01
N PHE A 106 -4.84 -28.54 -9.68
CA PHE A 106 -6.08 -28.59 -8.88
C PHE A 106 -7.09 -27.49 -9.26
N ILE A 107 -6.62 -26.28 -9.56
CA ILE A 107 -7.48 -25.14 -9.93
C ILE A 107 -8.16 -25.41 -11.28
N GLY A 108 -7.43 -25.97 -12.25
CA GLY A 108 -7.99 -26.40 -13.54
C GLY A 108 -8.95 -27.60 -13.45
N TRP A 109 -8.74 -28.50 -12.49
CA TRP A 109 -9.71 -29.56 -12.22
C TRP A 109 -11.00 -29.00 -11.60
N GLY A 110 -10.88 -28.11 -10.62
CA GLY A 110 -12.03 -27.48 -9.95
C GLY A 110 -12.84 -26.57 -10.86
N SER A 111 -12.19 -25.77 -11.71
CA SER A 111 -12.86 -24.87 -12.66
C SER A 111 -13.75 -25.63 -13.65
N ARG A 112 -13.34 -26.84 -14.06
CA ARG A 112 -14.15 -27.75 -14.88
C ARG A 112 -15.38 -28.27 -14.16
N GLN A 113 -15.32 -28.54 -12.85
CA GLN A 113 -16.50 -28.98 -12.08
C GLN A 113 -17.57 -27.90 -11.97
N VAL A 114 -17.18 -26.62 -11.94
CA VAL A 114 -18.10 -25.47 -11.91
C VAL A 114 -18.43 -24.90 -13.30
N GLY A 115 -18.04 -25.59 -14.38
CA GLY A 115 -18.34 -25.19 -15.76
C GLY A 115 -17.72 -23.86 -16.19
N SER A 116 -16.61 -23.43 -15.58
CA SER A 116 -15.93 -22.16 -15.90
C SER A 116 -15.36 -22.14 -17.31
N VAL A 117 -15.50 -21.00 -17.98
CA VAL A 117 -15.03 -20.80 -19.36
C VAL A 117 -13.61 -20.20 -19.35
N PRO A 118 -12.61 -20.86 -19.98
CA PRO A 118 -11.24 -20.34 -20.05
C PRO A 118 -11.12 -19.17 -21.02
N VAL A 119 -10.44 -18.10 -20.59
CA VAL A 119 -10.14 -16.93 -21.41
C VAL A 119 -8.62 -16.80 -21.58
N GLY A 120 -8.15 -16.98 -22.81
CA GLY A 120 -6.76 -16.76 -23.18
C GLY A 120 -6.41 -15.27 -23.22
N ARG A 121 -5.16 -14.94 -22.89
CA ARG A 121 -4.61 -13.58 -23.03
C ARG A 121 -3.19 -13.65 -23.58
N ALA A 122 -2.87 -12.83 -24.56
CA ALA A 122 -1.53 -12.80 -25.17
C ALA A 122 -0.44 -12.61 -24.10
N GLN A 123 -0.67 -11.69 -23.14
CA GLN A 123 0.21 -11.47 -21.97
C GLN A 123 0.47 -12.73 -21.12
N ASP A 124 -0.49 -13.65 -21.04
CA ASP A 124 -0.37 -14.89 -20.25
C ASP A 124 0.30 -16.02 -21.04
N ALA A 125 0.34 -15.92 -22.37
CA ALA A 125 1.00 -16.85 -23.29
C ALA A 125 2.42 -16.39 -23.72
N ALA A 126 2.87 -15.22 -23.27
CA ALA A 126 4.12 -14.59 -23.70
C ALA A 126 5.37 -15.36 -23.23
N LYS A 127 6.11 -15.93 -24.18
CA LYS A 127 7.37 -16.67 -23.96
C LYS A 127 8.58 -15.80 -24.28
N PRO A 128 9.74 -15.97 -23.61
CA PRO A 128 11.00 -15.41 -24.09
C PRO A 128 11.30 -15.92 -25.50
N ALA A 129 11.67 -15.04 -26.40
CA ALA A 129 12.10 -15.39 -27.76
C ALA A 129 13.62 -15.48 -27.84
N THR A 130 14.12 -16.11 -28.91
CA THR A 130 15.54 -16.15 -29.26
C THR A 130 16.02 -14.82 -29.82
N GLY A 131 17.32 -14.52 -29.65
CA GLY A 131 17.93 -13.29 -30.14
C GLY A 131 17.62 -12.01 -29.35
N THR A 132 17.93 -10.88 -29.96
CA THR A 132 17.60 -9.52 -29.50
C THR A 132 16.94 -8.73 -30.62
N ILE A 133 16.22 -7.65 -30.29
CA ILE A 133 15.59 -6.74 -31.27
C ILE A 133 16.03 -5.30 -31.09
N TYR A 134 16.00 -4.55 -32.18
CA TYR A 134 16.24 -3.11 -32.23
C TYR A 134 15.38 -2.44 -33.31
N LEU A 135 15.22 -1.12 -33.25
CA LEU A 135 14.69 -0.35 -34.39
C LEU A 135 15.86 0.13 -35.28
N PRO A 136 15.87 -0.21 -36.59
CA PRO A 136 16.86 0.33 -37.52
C PRO A 136 16.62 1.83 -37.77
N ASP A 137 15.41 2.25 -38.14
CA ASP A 137 15.11 3.65 -38.49
C ASP A 137 13.92 4.21 -37.68
N PRO A 138 14.13 4.59 -36.40
CA PRO A 138 13.05 4.99 -35.50
C PRO A 138 12.36 6.32 -35.85
N ILE A 139 12.90 7.08 -36.82
CA ILE A 139 12.34 8.36 -37.27
C ILE A 139 11.52 8.19 -38.56
N ASN A 140 12.03 7.40 -39.53
CA ASN A 140 11.43 7.28 -40.87
C ASN A 140 10.55 6.04 -41.04
N ASP A 141 10.89 4.89 -40.44
CA ASP A 141 10.01 3.72 -40.34
C ASP A 141 9.97 3.19 -38.90
N PRO A 142 9.21 3.85 -38.00
CA PRO A 142 9.05 3.41 -36.61
C PRO A 142 8.20 2.14 -36.47
N THR A 143 7.83 1.47 -37.58
CA THR A 143 7.08 0.21 -37.59
C THR A 143 7.93 -1.00 -37.95
N LEU A 144 9.12 -0.81 -38.51
CA LEU A 144 10.05 -1.89 -38.81
C LEU A 144 10.89 -2.23 -37.58
N VAL A 145 10.93 -3.51 -37.21
CA VAL A 145 11.75 -4.04 -36.11
C VAL A 145 12.65 -5.13 -36.68
N ARG A 146 13.96 -4.98 -36.46
CA ARG A 146 14.99 -5.95 -36.88
C ARG A 146 15.53 -6.71 -35.68
N GLY A 147 15.76 -8.01 -35.88
CA GLY A 147 16.33 -8.91 -34.90
C GLY A 147 17.81 -9.22 -35.18
N ILE A 148 18.51 -9.67 -34.14
CA ILE A 148 19.86 -10.25 -34.23
C ILE A 148 19.77 -11.66 -33.66
N GLY A 149 19.99 -12.68 -34.49
CA GLY A 149 19.87 -14.08 -34.08
C GLY A 149 18.45 -14.50 -33.68
N THR A 150 17.44 -13.86 -34.27
CA THR A 150 16.02 -14.19 -34.12
C THR A 150 15.57 -15.21 -35.17
N LYS A 151 14.42 -15.86 -34.95
CA LYS A 151 13.85 -16.84 -35.88
C LYS A 151 12.37 -16.59 -36.17
N PHE A 152 12.06 -15.39 -36.67
CA PHE A 152 10.68 -14.99 -36.93
C PHE A 152 10.05 -15.86 -38.03
N GLY A 153 8.89 -16.47 -37.74
CA GLY A 153 8.17 -17.37 -38.64
C GLY A 153 8.60 -18.85 -38.55
N GLU A 154 9.81 -19.17 -38.08
CA GLU A 154 10.27 -20.55 -37.83
C GLU A 154 9.86 -21.05 -36.44
N GLY A 155 8.58 -20.92 -36.11
CA GLY A 155 8.02 -21.31 -34.81
C GLY A 155 8.11 -20.25 -33.70
N GLU A 156 8.83 -19.14 -33.92
CA GLU A 156 8.78 -17.95 -33.07
C GLU A 156 8.10 -16.79 -33.81
N GLY A 157 7.05 -16.22 -33.22
CA GLY A 157 6.30 -15.11 -33.80
C GLY A 157 5.24 -15.55 -34.81
N GLU A 158 4.08 -14.90 -34.74
CA GLU A 158 2.91 -15.19 -35.57
C GLU A 158 2.34 -13.87 -36.08
N VAL A 159 1.75 -13.87 -37.27
CA VAL A 159 1.00 -12.72 -37.81
C VAL A 159 -0.21 -12.46 -36.89
N GLN A 160 -0.43 -11.20 -36.50
CA GLN A 160 -1.38 -10.81 -35.43
C GLN A 160 -1.02 -11.31 -34.01
N GLY A 161 0.16 -11.89 -33.81
CA GLY A 161 0.74 -12.12 -32.48
C GLY A 161 1.16 -10.81 -31.80
N MET A 162 1.66 -10.89 -30.56
CA MET A 162 2.05 -9.72 -29.76
C MET A 162 3.52 -9.80 -29.33
N LEU A 163 4.24 -8.69 -29.54
CA LEU A 163 5.61 -8.50 -29.07
C LEU A 163 5.62 -7.71 -27.77
N PHE A 164 6.44 -8.12 -26.80
CA PHE A 164 6.58 -7.49 -25.48
C PHE A 164 8.04 -7.14 -25.17
N LEU A 165 8.27 -5.90 -24.74
CA LEU A 165 9.55 -5.43 -24.20
C LEU A 165 9.72 -5.82 -22.72
N PRO A 166 10.96 -5.89 -22.21
CA PRO A 166 11.21 -6.22 -20.81
C PRO A 166 10.82 -5.05 -19.90
N SER A 167 10.16 -5.36 -18.78
CA SER A 167 9.78 -4.33 -17.80
C SER A 167 11.00 -3.88 -16.99
N THR A 168 11.18 -2.57 -16.84
CA THR A 168 12.19 -1.99 -15.94
C THR A 168 11.60 -1.83 -14.53
N LYS A 169 12.45 -1.58 -13.52
CA LYS A 169 12.03 -1.55 -12.09
C LYS A 169 10.81 -0.66 -11.80
N ASN A 170 10.58 0.40 -12.58
CA ASN A 170 9.48 1.35 -12.37
C ASN A 170 8.48 1.42 -13.54
N THR A 171 8.71 0.75 -14.67
CA THR A 171 7.85 0.84 -15.87
C THR A 171 7.55 -0.53 -16.49
N SER A 172 6.26 -0.81 -16.66
CA SER A 172 5.76 -1.96 -17.42
C SER A 172 6.24 -1.91 -18.87
N GLY A 173 6.80 -3.01 -19.36
CA GLY A 173 7.26 -3.13 -20.73
C GLY A 173 6.14 -2.90 -21.74
N ALA A 174 6.45 -2.16 -22.80
CA ALA A 174 5.50 -1.88 -23.87
C ALA A 174 5.17 -3.17 -24.66
N SER A 175 3.97 -3.21 -25.25
CA SER A 175 3.50 -4.34 -26.05
C SER A 175 2.76 -3.88 -27.31
N VAL A 176 3.01 -4.53 -28.44
CA VAL A 176 2.47 -4.14 -29.74
C VAL A 176 2.11 -5.37 -30.59
N ASP A 177 1.03 -5.29 -31.37
CA ASP A 177 0.62 -6.33 -32.33
C ASP A 177 1.58 -6.39 -33.53
N ILE A 178 1.95 -7.60 -33.95
CA ILE A 178 2.71 -7.87 -35.18
C ILE A 178 1.75 -7.81 -36.38
N SER A 179 2.08 -6.97 -37.37
CA SER A 179 1.26 -6.83 -38.59
C SER A 179 1.68 -7.78 -39.71
N GLN A 180 2.99 -7.99 -39.89
CA GLN A 180 3.54 -8.87 -40.93
C GLN A 180 4.92 -9.36 -40.48
N ILE A 181 5.26 -10.60 -40.85
CA ILE A 181 6.62 -11.14 -40.77
C ILE A 181 7.21 -11.04 -42.18
N ILE A 182 8.37 -10.40 -42.32
CA ILE A 182 9.03 -10.14 -43.60
C ILE A 182 10.11 -11.20 -43.86
N GLY A 183 10.83 -11.61 -42.81
CA GLY A 183 11.83 -12.68 -42.84
C GLY A 183 12.23 -13.11 -41.43
N PRO A 184 13.19 -14.05 -41.28
CA PRO A 184 13.61 -14.58 -39.97
C PRO A 184 14.18 -13.52 -39.01
N GLU A 185 14.68 -12.41 -39.55
CA GLU A 185 15.26 -11.29 -38.81
C GLU A 185 14.42 -10.00 -38.88
N GLU A 186 13.27 -9.98 -39.58
CA GLU A 186 12.50 -8.74 -39.79
C GLU A 186 10.99 -8.92 -39.64
N ILE A 187 10.39 -8.05 -38.82
CA ILE A 187 8.94 -7.98 -38.61
C ILE A 187 8.47 -6.52 -38.67
N ARG A 188 7.24 -6.31 -39.15
CA ARG A 188 6.56 -5.02 -39.10
C ARG A 188 5.47 -5.04 -38.03
N VAL A 189 5.46 -4.04 -37.15
CA VAL A 189 4.46 -3.89 -36.09
C VAL A 189 3.30 -2.97 -36.50
N LYS A 190 2.10 -3.23 -35.98
CA LYS A 190 0.85 -2.55 -36.37
C LYS A 190 0.78 -1.09 -35.93
N ARG A 191 1.57 -0.68 -34.93
CA ARG A 191 1.67 0.67 -34.38
C ARG A 191 3.10 0.90 -33.87
N PRO A 192 3.65 2.11 -33.93
CA PRO A 192 4.98 2.37 -33.38
C PRO A 192 4.99 2.25 -31.85
N PHE A 193 6.15 1.87 -31.28
CA PHE A 193 6.38 1.93 -29.84
C PHE A 193 6.35 3.39 -29.36
N LYS A 194 5.80 3.65 -28.16
CA LYS A 194 5.66 5.00 -27.59
C LYS A 194 6.25 5.09 -26.19
N GLY A 195 6.79 6.26 -25.86
CA GLY A 195 7.35 6.61 -24.56
C GLY A 195 8.85 6.29 -24.40
N LYS A 196 9.56 7.16 -23.67
CA LYS A 196 11.02 7.17 -23.52
C LYS A 196 11.66 5.79 -23.30
N VAL A 197 11.17 5.04 -22.31
CA VAL A 197 11.75 3.74 -21.91
C VAL A 197 11.70 2.71 -23.04
N ALA A 198 10.62 2.65 -23.80
CA ALA A 198 10.45 1.64 -24.86
C ALA A 198 11.38 1.92 -26.05
N LEU A 199 11.55 3.19 -26.41
CA LEU A 199 12.44 3.61 -27.49
C LEU A 199 13.91 3.51 -27.06
N GLN A 200 14.27 3.94 -25.85
CA GLN A 200 15.61 3.75 -25.28
C GLN A 200 16.01 2.26 -25.23
N GLN A 201 15.05 1.37 -24.94
CA GLN A 201 15.22 -0.08 -25.00
C GLN A 201 15.33 -0.67 -26.42
N LEU A 202 15.06 0.10 -27.48
CA LEU A 202 15.09 -0.40 -28.87
C LEU A 202 16.14 0.29 -29.73
N THR A 203 16.61 1.48 -29.34
CA THR A 203 17.65 2.24 -30.04
C THR A 203 18.93 2.38 -29.22
N GLY A 204 18.88 2.19 -27.90
CA GLY A 204 20.02 2.44 -27.01
C GLY A 204 20.40 3.92 -26.85
N ARG A 205 19.57 4.85 -27.34
CA ARG A 205 19.84 6.30 -27.26
C ARG A 205 19.13 6.99 -26.10
N ASP A 206 19.72 8.08 -25.62
CA ASP A 206 19.18 8.90 -24.52
C ASP A 206 18.48 10.19 -24.98
N ASP A 207 18.55 10.50 -26.28
CA ASP A 207 18.02 11.68 -27.02
C ASP A 207 16.47 11.69 -27.16
N ILE A 208 15.76 11.10 -26.20
CA ILE A 208 14.34 10.81 -26.29
C ILE A 208 13.57 11.57 -25.21
N ASP A 209 12.55 12.30 -25.64
CA ASP A 209 11.70 13.10 -24.77
C ASP A 209 10.66 12.26 -24.00
N LYS A 210 10.00 12.85 -22.99
CA LYS A 210 9.05 12.12 -22.11
C LYS A 210 7.93 11.39 -22.89
N ASP A 211 7.45 11.98 -23.98
CA ASP A 211 6.39 11.43 -24.82
C ASP A 211 6.89 10.46 -25.92
N GLY A 212 8.21 10.31 -26.09
CA GLY A 212 8.83 9.40 -27.04
C GLY A 212 9.17 10.01 -28.40
N ASN A 213 9.47 11.31 -28.46
CA ASN A 213 10.01 11.96 -29.65
C ASN A 213 11.54 12.06 -29.54
N PHE A 214 12.26 11.94 -30.67
CA PHE A 214 13.71 12.14 -30.72
C PHE A 214 14.03 13.64 -30.84
N THR A 215 14.91 14.15 -29.98
CA THR A 215 15.35 15.56 -29.99
C THR A 215 16.40 15.82 -31.06
N ASN A 216 17.26 14.84 -31.36
CA ASN A 216 18.23 14.89 -32.44
C ASN A 216 17.76 14.03 -33.62
N LYS A 217 17.45 14.66 -34.76
CA LYS A 217 16.90 13.99 -35.96
C LYS A 217 17.97 13.60 -36.99
N ASP A 218 19.19 14.09 -36.84
CA ASP A 218 20.23 13.95 -37.86
C ASP A 218 20.96 12.60 -37.77
N VAL A 219 21.03 12.05 -36.56
CA VAL A 219 21.58 10.70 -36.33
C VAL A 219 20.57 9.67 -36.84
N LYS A 220 21.01 8.77 -37.74
CA LYS A 220 20.26 7.60 -38.23
C LYS A 220 20.73 6.33 -37.48
N GLY A 221 19.87 5.32 -37.29
CA GLY A 221 20.25 4.07 -36.63
C GLY A 221 20.09 4.01 -35.09
N PRO A 222 20.32 2.85 -34.46
CA PRO A 222 20.55 2.76 -33.02
C PRO A 222 21.90 3.40 -32.61
N ALA A 223 22.18 3.49 -31.31
CA ALA A 223 23.47 3.95 -30.79
C ALA A 223 24.62 3.04 -31.26
N PRO A 224 25.84 3.58 -31.51
CA PRO A 224 26.96 2.81 -32.02
C PRO A 224 27.34 1.68 -31.04
N GLY A 225 27.40 0.45 -31.55
CA GLY A 225 27.69 -0.76 -30.76
C GLY A 225 26.48 -1.37 -30.03
N TYR A 226 25.27 -0.86 -30.22
CA TYR A 226 24.07 -1.37 -29.54
C TYR A 226 23.61 -2.74 -30.05
N GLN A 227 23.62 -3.77 -29.19
CA GLN A 227 23.31 -5.17 -29.54
C GLN A 227 21.83 -5.55 -29.36
N GLY A 228 20.92 -4.58 -29.28
CA GLY A 228 19.47 -4.80 -29.12
C GLY A 228 19.04 -5.24 -27.72
N THR A 229 17.72 -5.42 -27.54
CA THR A 229 17.09 -5.82 -26.28
C THR A 229 16.41 -7.19 -26.37
N LYS A 230 16.47 -7.95 -25.28
CA LYS A 230 15.73 -9.23 -25.12
C LYS A 230 14.23 -8.98 -25.00
N PHE A 231 13.43 -9.76 -25.73
CA PHE A 231 12.00 -9.56 -25.85
C PHE A 231 11.21 -10.85 -25.60
N LYS A 232 9.88 -10.75 -25.58
CA LYS A 232 8.96 -11.89 -25.52
C LYS A 232 7.95 -11.83 -26.65
N LEU A 233 7.52 -12.99 -27.12
CA LEU A 233 6.48 -13.13 -28.13
C LEU A 233 5.29 -13.89 -27.54
N ALA A 234 4.09 -13.52 -27.94
CA ALA A 234 2.87 -14.29 -27.71
C ALA A 234 2.18 -14.58 -29.06
N PRO A 235 1.60 -15.79 -29.22
CA PRO A 235 0.80 -16.13 -30.39
C PRO A 235 -0.47 -15.27 -30.45
N HIS A 236 -1.11 -15.24 -31.62
CA HIS A 236 -2.46 -14.72 -31.74
C HIS A 236 -3.43 -15.59 -30.92
N ILE A 237 -4.40 -14.96 -30.25
CA ILE A 237 -5.43 -15.68 -29.49
C ILE A 237 -6.79 -15.30 -30.05
N ASP A 238 -7.34 -16.21 -30.84
CA ASP A 238 -8.73 -16.17 -31.27
C ASP A 238 -9.66 -16.26 -30.05
N GLN A 239 -10.34 -15.15 -29.76
CA GLN A 239 -11.32 -15.04 -28.68
C GLN A 239 -12.74 -15.38 -29.17
N THR A 240 -12.96 -15.57 -30.48
CA THR A 240 -14.28 -15.74 -31.08
C THR A 240 -15.02 -16.93 -30.44
N LYS A 241 -14.33 -18.08 -30.34
CA LYS A 241 -14.84 -19.31 -29.69
C LYS A 241 -15.23 -19.13 -28.21
N VAL A 242 -14.60 -18.19 -27.51
CA VAL A 242 -14.93 -17.86 -26.11
C VAL A 242 -16.21 -17.02 -26.05
N TYR A 243 -16.34 -16.02 -26.94
CA TYR A 243 -17.54 -15.21 -27.04
C TYR A 243 -18.75 -16.03 -27.53
N GLU A 244 -18.60 -16.86 -28.57
CA GLU A 244 -19.63 -17.79 -29.07
C GLU A 244 -20.14 -18.74 -27.98
N ALA A 245 -19.24 -19.29 -27.16
CA ALA A 245 -19.62 -20.16 -26.03
C ALA A 245 -20.37 -19.39 -24.93
N VAL A 246 -20.07 -18.10 -24.72
CA VAL A 246 -20.82 -17.24 -23.80
C VAL A 246 -22.18 -16.86 -24.37
N PHE A 247 -22.25 -16.44 -25.64
CA PHE A 247 -23.50 -16.11 -26.33
C PHE A 247 -24.46 -17.31 -26.28
N SER A 248 -24.00 -18.48 -26.73
CA SER A 248 -24.79 -19.73 -26.69
C SER A 248 -25.33 -20.06 -25.30
N ARG A 249 -24.50 -19.88 -24.25
CA ARG A 249 -24.91 -20.14 -22.86
C ARG A 249 -25.90 -19.10 -22.33
N LEU A 250 -25.85 -17.85 -22.81
CA LEU A 250 -26.82 -16.82 -22.45
C LEU A 250 -28.12 -16.97 -23.26
N CYS A 251 -28.09 -17.20 -24.58
CA CYS A 251 -29.32 -17.47 -25.35
C CYS A 251 -30.08 -18.70 -24.82
N ASN A 252 -29.37 -19.72 -24.33
CA ASN A 252 -29.96 -20.89 -23.64
C ASN A 252 -30.50 -20.58 -22.21
N GLY A 253 -30.66 -19.31 -21.81
CA GLY A 253 -31.21 -18.91 -20.50
C GLY A 253 -30.26 -19.09 -19.31
N GLY A 254 -28.98 -19.35 -19.56
CA GLY A 254 -27.97 -19.63 -18.52
C GLY A 254 -27.49 -18.40 -17.74
N CYS A 255 -26.56 -18.62 -16.82
CA CYS A 255 -25.85 -17.56 -16.11
C CYS A 255 -24.35 -17.58 -16.41
N VAL A 256 -23.82 -16.42 -16.76
CA VAL A 256 -22.38 -16.18 -16.87
C VAL A 256 -21.99 -15.09 -15.87
N GLY A 257 -20.81 -15.18 -15.28
CA GLY A 257 -20.26 -14.13 -14.42
C GLY A 257 -18.83 -13.74 -14.78
N ILE A 258 -18.56 -12.44 -14.67
CA ILE A 258 -17.28 -11.82 -15.02
C ILE A 258 -16.81 -10.84 -13.93
N PHE A 259 -15.50 -10.82 -13.69
CA PHE A 259 -14.81 -9.74 -12.98
C PHE A 259 -14.20 -8.80 -14.03
N PRO A 260 -14.85 -7.68 -14.39
CA PRO A 260 -14.51 -6.86 -15.57
C PRO A 260 -13.16 -6.13 -15.44
N GLU A 261 -12.65 -5.92 -14.23
CA GLU A 261 -11.28 -5.45 -13.96
C GLU A 261 -10.22 -6.39 -14.56
N GLY A 262 -10.57 -7.67 -14.67
CA GLY A 262 -9.77 -8.72 -15.30
C GLY A 262 -8.52 -9.13 -14.53
N GLY A 263 -8.27 -8.62 -13.33
CA GLY A 263 -7.17 -9.07 -12.49
C GLY A 263 -7.41 -8.65 -11.05
N SER A 264 -7.04 -9.52 -10.11
CA SER A 264 -7.23 -9.26 -8.69
C SER A 264 -6.21 -8.25 -8.14
N HIS A 265 -6.66 -7.43 -7.19
CA HIS A 265 -5.86 -6.38 -6.56
C HIS A 265 -6.31 -6.09 -5.12
N ASP A 266 -5.50 -5.29 -4.44
CA ASP A 266 -5.67 -4.89 -3.04
C ASP A 266 -5.91 -3.38 -2.83
N ARG A 267 -6.27 -2.67 -3.92
CA ARG A 267 -6.71 -1.26 -3.95
C ARG A 267 -8.12 -1.07 -3.38
N THR A 268 -8.44 0.14 -2.91
CA THR A 268 -9.78 0.57 -2.46
C THR A 268 -10.69 1.03 -3.61
N GLU A 269 -10.12 1.52 -4.71
CA GLU A 269 -10.85 1.92 -5.92
C GLU A 269 -11.03 0.76 -6.91
N LEU A 270 -12.09 0.83 -7.72
CA LEU A 270 -12.28 -0.04 -8.88
C LEU A 270 -11.23 0.22 -9.97
N LEU A 271 -10.72 -0.84 -10.58
CA LEU A 271 -9.89 -0.71 -11.78
C LEU A 271 -10.74 -0.40 -13.03
N PRO A 272 -10.15 0.20 -14.09
CA PRO A 272 -10.83 0.40 -15.35
C PRO A 272 -11.40 -0.91 -15.92
N LEU A 273 -12.67 -0.88 -16.32
CA LEU A 273 -13.40 -2.04 -16.81
C LEU A 273 -12.93 -2.43 -18.22
N LYS A 274 -12.81 -3.73 -18.49
CA LYS A 274 -12.48 -4.25 -19.82
C LYS A 274 -13.72 -4.42 -20.68
N ALA A 275 -13.62 -4.02 -21.95
CA ALA A 275 -14.68 -4.09 -22.97
C ALA A 275 -15.36 -5.46 -23.14
N GLY A 276 -14.72 -6.56 -22.72
CA GLY A 276 -15.28 -7.92 -22.82
C GLY A 276 -16.68 -8.05 -22.20
N VAL A 277 -17.00 -7.34 -21.11
CA VAL A 277 -18.36 -7.38 -20.52
C VAL A 277 -19.43 -6.81 -21.46
N ALA A 278 -19.15 -5.67 -22.09
CA ALA A 278 -20.05 -5.03 -23.04
C ALA A 278 -20.13 -5.83 -24.36
N ILE A 279 -19.01 -6.36 -24.85
CA ILE A 279 -18.96 -7.23 -26.04
C ILE A 279 -19.81 -8.48 -25.83
N MET A 280 -19.72 -9.13 -24.66
CA MET A 280 -20.54 -10.30 -24.35
C MET A 280 -22.04 -9.98 -24.34
N ALA A 281 -22.43 -8.87 -23.71
CA ALA A 281 -23.84 -8.50 -23.59
C ALA A 281 -24.45 -8.03 -24.92
N LEU A 282 -23.78 -7.10 -25.62
CA LEU A 282 -24.21 -6.61 -26.94
C LEU A 282 -24.17 -7.71 -28.00
N GLY A 283 -23.15 -8.57 -27.99
CA GLY A 283 -23.06 -9.69 -28.94
C GLY A 283 -24.14 -10.75 -28.73
N THR A 284 -24.54 -11.02 -27.48
CA THR A 284 -25.69 -11.90 -27.19
C THR A 284 -26.98 -11.30 -27.75
N LEU A 285 -27.23 -10.01 -27.49
CA LEU A 285 -28.43 -9.31 -27.97
C LEU A 285 -28.43 -9.06 -29.48
N ALA A 286 -27.26 -9.01 -30.12
CA ALA A 286 -27.17 -8.95 -31.58
C ALA A 286 -27.45 -10.32 -32.25
N GLN A 287 -27.24 -11.42 -31.53
CA GLN A 287 -27.57 -12.77 -32.00
C GLN A 287 -29.04 -13.14 -31.71
N ASP A 288 -29.55 -12.74 -30.54
CA ASP A 288 -30.95 -12.92 -30.12
C ASP A 288 -31.43 -11.67 -29.34
N PRO A 289 -32.08 -10.70 -30.02
CA PRO A 289 -32.55 -9.46 -29.40
C PRO A 289 -33.59 -9.63 -28.30
N ASP A 290 -34.37 -10.70 -28.34
CA ASP A 290 -35.49 -10.93 -27.42
C ASP A 290 -35.18 -12.01 -26.35
N CYS A 291 -33.92 -12.46 -26.24
CA CYS A 291 -33.48 -13.39 -25.18
C CYS A 291 -33.69 -12.88 -23.74
N GLY A 292 -33.96 -11.59 -23.55
CA GLY A 292 -34.27 -10.99 -22.25
C GLY A 292 -33.07 -10.90 -21.29
N LEU A 293 -31.86 -10.72 -21.83
CA LEU A 293 -30.62 -10.64 -21.05
C LEU A 293 -30.62 -9.52 -20.01
N LYS A 294 -30.42 -9.89 -18.74
CA LYS A 294 -30.29 -8.93 -17.63
C LYS A 294 -28.86 -8.91 -17.09
N ILE A 295 -28.33 -7.70 -16.87
CA ILE A 295 -27.04 -7.49 -16.20
C ILE A 295 -27.31 -7.24 -14.71
N VAL A 296 -26.62 -7.98 -13.84
CA VAL A 296 -26.70 -7.80 -12.38
C VAL A 296 -25.32 -7.37 -11.86
N PRO A 297 -25.16 -6.13 -11.36
CA PRO A 297 -23.93 -5.71 -10.69
C PRO A 297 -23.84 -6.36 -9.30
N VAL A 298 -22.64 -6.81 -8.92
CA VAL A 298 -22.38 -7.51 -7.66
C VAL A 298 -21.19 -6.90 -6.92
N GLY A 299 -21.44 -6.38 -5.72
CA GLY A 299 -20.44 -5.80 -4.83
C GLY A 299 -19.82 -6.83 -3.91
N MET A 300 -18.52 -7.05 -4.04
CA MET A 300 -17.72 -7.99 -3.23
C MET A 300 -17.03 -7.25 -2.07
N ASN A 301 -17.80 -6.98 -1.01
CA ASN A 301 -17.37 -6.11 0.08
C ASN A 301 -16.70 -6.91 1.22
N TYR A 302 -15.37 -6.87 1.29
CA TYR A 302 -14.58 -7.55 2.32
C TYR A 302 -14.15 -6.61 3.44
N PHE A 303 -14.24 -7.07 4.70
CA PHE A 303 -13.61 -6.34 5.82
C PHE A 303 -12.08 -6.50 5.80
N HIS A 304 -11.60 -7.74 5.68
CA HIS A 304 -10.17 -8.06 5.63
C HIS A 304 -9.93 -9.31 4.76
N ALA A 305 -10.02 -9.17 3.42
CA ALA A 305 -9.96 -10.28 2.45
C ALA A 305 -8.88 -11.36 2.76
N HIS A 306 -7.67 -10.92 3.14
CA HIS A 306 -6.52 -11.80 3.37
C HIS A 306 -6.41 -12.39 4.79
N LYS A 307 -7.22 -11.94 5.77
CA LYS A 307 -7.15 -12.41 7.16
C LYS A 307 -8.10 -13.58 7.40
N PHE A 308 -7.61 -14.60 8.11
CA PHE A 308 -8.41 -15.73 8.58
C PHE A 308 -9.46 -15.25 9.60
N ARG A 309 -10.63 -15.89 9.61
CA ARG A 309 -11.85 -15.48 10.35
C ARG A 309 -12.32 -14.05 10.06
N SER A 310 -12.00 -13.50 8.89
CA SER A 310 -12.57 -12.24 8.42
C SER A 310 -14.04 -12.41 7.99
N ARG A 311 -14.69 -11.32 7.58
CA ARG A 311 -16.08 -11.30 7.12
C ARG A 311 -16.18 -10.72 5.73
N ALA A 312 -17.16 -11.19 4.98
CA ALA A 312 -17.49 -10.73 3.63
C ALA A 312 -18.99 -10.46 3.51
N VAL A 313 -19.35 -9.54 2.61
CA VAL A 313 -20.74 -9.29 2.20
C VAL A 313 -20.80 -9.26 0.68
N VAL A 314 -21.75 -9.99 0.11
CA VAL A 314 -22.02 -10.03 -1.33
C VAL A 314 -23.30 -9.25 -1.57
N GLU A 315 -23.20 -8.08 -2.21
CA GLU A 315 -24.35 -7.21 -2.49
C GLU A 315 -24.78 -7.29 -3.95
N PHE A 316 -26.01 -7.71 -4.20
CA PHE A 316 -26.61 -7.73 -5.54
C PHE A 316 -27.40 -6.43 -5.76
N GLY A 317 -27.03 -5.69 -6.81
CA GLY A 317 -27.71 -4.45 -7.18
C GLY A 317 -29.02 -4.70 -7.93
N ALA A 318 -29.59 -3.64 -8.50
CA ALA A 318 -30.76 -3.79 -9.36
C ALA A 318 -30.35 -4.43 -10.70
N PRO A 319 -31.09 -5.44 -11.21
CA PRO A 319 -30.92 -5.91 -12.58
C PRO A 319 -31.29 -4.79 -13.55
N PHE A 320 -30.52 -4.62 -14.61
CA PHE A 320 -30.85 -3.72 -15.71
C PHE A 320 -30.69 -4.42 -17.06
N GLU A 321 -31.37 -3.89 -18.08
CA GLU A 321 -31.36 -4.37 -19.45
C GLU A 321 -30.64 -3.36 -20.33
N ILE A 322 -30.05 -3.80 -21.45
CA ILE A 322 -29.40 -2.89 -22.41
C ILE A 322 -30.49 -2.29 -23.32
N PRO A 323 -30.58 -0.95 -23.45
CA PRO A 323 -31.47 -0.31 -24.41
C PRO A 323 -31.26 -0.78 -25.86
N ARG A 324 -32.36 -1.04 -26.59
CA ARG A 324 -32.32 -1.55 -27.98
C ARG A 324 -31.47 -0.70 -28.93
N HIS A 325 -31.49 0.62 -28.80
CA HIS A 325 -30.66 1.51 -29.62
C HIS A 325 -29.14 1.23 -29.51
N LEU A 326 -28.63 0.75 -28.36
CA LEU A 326 -27.22 0.38 -28.22
C LEU A 326 -26.89 -0.92 -28.97
N VAL A 327 -27.86 -1.82 -29.11
CA VAL A 327 -27.75 -3.04 -29.92
C VAL A 327 -27.76 -2.67 -31.41
N GLU A 328 -28.66 -1.77 -31.83
CA GLU A 328 -28.71 -1.23 -33.18
C GLU A 328 -27.41 -0.53 -33.58
N LEU A 329 -26.85 0.35 -32.73
CA LEU A 329 -25.54 0.97 -32.93
C LEU A 329 -24.40 -0.05 -33.04
N TYR A 330 -24.47 -1.17 -32.29
CA TYR A 330 -23.48 -2.25 -32.35
C TYR A 330 -23.57 -3.05 -33.67
N CYS A 331 -24.78 -3.21 -34.22
CA CYS A 331 -25.03 -3.82 -35.52
C CYS A 331 -24.63 -2.88 -36.69
N ASN A 332 -24.94 -1.59 -36.58
CA ASN A 332 -24.67 -0.54 -37.57
C ASN A 332 -23.20 -0.07 -37.59
N ASN A 333 -22.27 -0.97 -37.26
CA ASN A 333 -20.82 -0.79 -37.28
C ASN A 333 -20.24 0.28 -36.32
N GLN A 334 -21.05 1.02 -35.56
CA GLN A 334 -20.64 1.97 -34.51
C GLN A 334 -20.26 1.28 -33.18
N ARG A 335 -19.62 0.10 -33.26
CA ARG A 335 -19.36 -0.81 -32.14
C ARG A 335 -18.63 -0.17 -30.95
N ARG A 336 -17.68 0.75 -31.19
CA ARG A 336 -16.90 1.38 -30.11
C ARG A 336 -17.77 2.23 -29.19
N GLU A 337 -18.71 2.95 -29.75
CA GLU A 337 -19.56 3.89 -29.03
C GLU A 337 -20.56 3.13 -28.14
N ALA A 338 -21.26 2.15 -28.72
CA ALA A 338 -22.14 1.23 -27.98
C ALA A 338 -21.41 0.52 -26.83
N ILE A 339 -20.19 0.03 -27.08
CA ILE A 339 -19.34 -0.58 -26.04
C ILE A 339 -19.02 0.42 -24.92
N GLY A 340 -18.69 1.67 -25.25
CA GLY A 340 -18.40 2.72 -24.29
C GLY A 340 -19.59 3.01 -23.37
N GLN A 341 -20.76 3.30 -23.94
CA GLN A 341 -21.96 3.62 -23.17
C GLN A 341 -22.40 2.46 -22.26
N VAL A 342 -22.29 1.20 -22.72
CA VAL A 342 -22.56 0.02 -21.88
C VAL A 342 -21.52 -0.12 -20.75
N LEU A 343 -20.23 0.13 -21.00
CA LEU A 343 -19.20 0.10 -19.96
C LEU A 343 -19.43 1.16 -18.87
N ASP A 344 -19.81 2.38 -19.25
CA ASP A 344 -20.09 3.46 -18.30
C ASP A 344 -21.34 3.16 -17.46
N THR A 345 -22.39 2.62 -18.08
CA THR A 345 -23.59 2.12 -17.39
C THR A 345 -23.23 1.03 -16.37
N VAL A 346 -22.41 0.05 -16.77
CA VAL A 346 -21.91 -1.01 -15.89
C VAL A 346 -21.04 -0.44 -14.75
N TYR A 347 -20.20 0.56 -15.03
CA TYR A 347 -19.34 1.19 -14.02
C TYR A 347 -20.15 1.95 -12.97
N GLN A 348 -21.16 2.74 -13.37
CA GLN A 348 -22.09 3.39 -12.45
C GLN A 348 -22.88 2.35 -11.63
N ALA A 349 -23.36 1.29 -12.27
CA ALA A 349 -24.07 0.20 -11.60
C ALA A 349 -23.20 -0.53 -10.55
N LEU A 350 -21.91 -0.76 -10.85
CA LEU A 350 -20.95 -1.34 -9.91
C LEU A 350 -20.63 -0.40 -8.73
N ASN A 351 -20.37 0.89 -8.99
CA ASN A 351 -20.16 1.88 -7.93
C ASN A 351 -21.34 1.95 -6.95
N SER A 352 -22.56 1.63 -7.41
CA SER A 352 -23.73 1.56 -6.52
C SER A 352 -23.68 0.41 -5.50
N VAL A 353 -22.91 -0.66 -5.75
CA VAL A 353 -22.82 -1.84 -4.86
C VAL A 353 -21.45 -2.01 -4.18
N THR A 354 -20.46 -1.20 -4.53
CA THR A 354 -19.10 -1.26 -3.97
C THR A 354 -18.78 -0.07 -3.07
N VAL A 355 -18.15 -0.33 -1.92
CA VAL A 355 -17.60 0.75 -1.08
C VAL A 355 -16.24 1.19 -1.62
N SER A 356 -16.25 2.10 -2.59
CA SER A 356 -15.05 2.80 -3.04
C SER A 356 -14.74 4.00 -2.14
N ALA A 357 -13.47 4.20 -1.84
CA ALA A 357 -12.95 5.38 -1.15
C ALA A 357 -11.66 5.83 -1.86
N PRO A 358 -11.44 7.14 -2.04
CA PRO A 358 -10.34 7.68 -2.84
C PRO A 358 -8.96 7.36 -2.26
N ASP A 359 -8.87 7.09 -0.96
CA ASP A 359 -7.65 6.69 -0.26
C ASP A 359 -7.99 5.94 1.05
N TYR A 360 -6.98 5.27 1.61
CA TYR A 360 -7.11 4.50 2.85
C TYR A 360 -7.43 5.37 4.08
N ASP A 361 -6.93 6.61 4.12
CA ASP A 361 -7.11 7.52 5.24
C ASP A 361 -8.56 8.02 5.32
N THR A 362 -9.11 8.46 4.19
CA THR A 362 -10.53 8.76 3.98
C THR A 362 -11.40 7.56 4.35
N LEU A 363 -11.03 6.34 3.94
CA LEU A 363 -11.74 5.13 4.37
C LEU A 363 -11.71 4.94 5.90
N MET A 364 -10.59 5.23 6.57
CA MET A 364 -10.48 5.16 8.04
C MET A 364 -11.32 6.24 8.74
N VAL A 365 -11.36 7.47 8.20
CA VAL A 365 -12.22 8.56 8.70
C VAL A 365 -13.69 8.18 8.56
N ILE A 366 -14.13 7.71 7.38
CA ILE A 366 -15.51 7.29 7.13
C ILE A 366 -15.91 6.13 8.07
N GLN A 367 -15.04 5.15 8.25
CA GLN A 367 -15.28 4.06 9.19
C GLN A 367 -15.37 4.52 10.65
N ALA A 368 -14.68 5.60 11.02
CA ALA A 368 -14.70 6.21 12.34
C ALA A 368 -15.94 7.09 12.55
N ALA A 369 -16.29 7.97 11.61
CA ALA A 369 -17.53 8.75 11.59
C ALA A 369 -18.75 7.82 11.70
N ARG A 370 -18.79 6.71 10.94
CA ARG A 370 -19.83 5.67 11.04
C ARG A 370 -19.91 5.00 12.43
N ARG A 371 -18.82 4.97 13.22
CA ARG A 371 -18.86 4.47 14.62
C ARG A 371 -19.37 5.54 15.58
N LEU A 372 -19.01 6.80 15.36
CA LEU A 372 -19.46 7.95 16.14
C LEU A 372 -20.97 8.19 15.95
N TYR A 373 -21.47 8.14 14.70
CA TYR A 373 -22.89 8.28 14.34
C TYR A 373 -23.82 7.16 14.89
N ASN A 374 -23.28 6.13 15.56
CA ASN A 374 -24.08 5.08 16.20
C ASN A 374 -23.93 5.18 17.73
N PRO A 375 -24.76 5.96 18.44
CA PRO A 375 -24.48 6.32 19.82
C PRO A 375 -24.81 5.16 20.78
N THR A 376 -25.85 4.37 20.47
CA THR A 376 -26.48 3.41 21.40
C THR A 376 -25.66 2.13 21.67
N GLY A 377 -24.45 1.99 21.10
CA GLY A 377 -23.62 0.78 21.25
C GLY A 377 -24.21 -0.50 20.62
N LYS A 378 -25.35 -0.39 19.93
CA LYS A 378 -26.03 -1.50 19.25
C LYS A 378 -25.21 -1.91 18.03
N LYS A 379 -24.96 -3.23 17.87
CA LYS A 379 -24.30 -3.76 16.67
C LYS A 379 -25.25 -3.64 15.47
N LEU A 380 -24.94 -2.76 14.53
CA LEU A 380 -25.65 -2.67 13.24
C LEU A 380 -25.37 -3.95 12.40
N PRO A 381 -26.37 -4.48 11.68
CA PRO A 381 -26.16 -5.56 10.71
C PRO A 381 -25.11 -5.18 9.64
N LEU A 382 -24.32 -6.16 9.16
CA LEU A 382 -23.30 -5.90 8.14
C LEU A 382 -23.85 -5.22 6.86
N PRO A 383 -25.05 -5.57 6.35
CA PRO A 383 -25.72 -4.82 5.29
C PRO A 383 -25.86 -3.32 5.55
N VAL A 384 -26.23 -2.90 6.77
CA VAL A 384 -26.42 -1.48 7.12
C VAL A 384 -25.09 -0.76 7.21
N VAL A 385 -24.07 -1.44 7.77
CA VAL A 385 -22.71 -0.92 7.86
C VAL A 385 -22.14 -0.52 6.49
N ILE A 386 -22.38 -1.34 5.46
CA ILE A 386 -21.89 -1.10 4.10
C ILE A 386 -22.64 0.04 3.44
N GLU A 387 -23.97 0.06 3.54
CA GLU A 387 -24.81 1.15 3.02
C GLU A 387 -24.43 2.50 3.64
N LEU A 388 -24.23 2.54 4.96
CA LEU A 388 -23.87 3.75 5.68
C LEU A 388 -22.47 4.23 5.30
N ASN A 389 -21.48 3.32 5.18
CA ASN A 389 -20.17 3.66 4.63
C ASN A 389 -20.29 4.23 3.20
N ARG A 390 -21.09 3.62 2.33
CA ARG A 390 -21.31 4.08 0.94
C ARG A 390 -21.89 5.49 0.89
N ARG A 391 -22.95 5.78 1.65
CA ARG A 391 -23.53 7.13 1.74
C ARG A 391 -22.54 8.15 2.31
N LEU A 392 -21.73 7.77 3.29
CA LEU A 392 -20.69 8.63 3.85
C LEU A 392 -19.53 8.88 2.87
N CYS A 393 -19.16 7.89 2.03
CA CYS A 393 -18.22 8.10 0.91
C CYS A 393 -18.77 9.13 -0.09
N MET A 394 -20.04 8.99 -0.47
CA MET A 394 -20.70 9.93 -1.40
C MET A 394 -20.81 11.34 -0.79
N GLY A 395 -21.15 11.43 0.49
CA GLY A 395 -21.12 12.66 1.29
C GLY A 395 -19.76 13.33 1.26
N TYR A 396 -18.72 12.58 1.62
CA TYR A 396 -17.36 13.09 1.66
C TYR A 396 -16.88 13.55 0.28
N GLU A 397 -17.08 12.78 -0.79
CA GLU A 397 -16.58 13.15 -2.12
C GLU A 397 -17.26 14.42 -2.67
N ARG A 398 -18.57 14.61 -2.43
CA ARG A 398 -19.32 15.79 -2.87
C ARG A 398 -18.93 17.06 -2.11
N TYR A 399 -18.70 16.94 -0.81
CA TYR A 399 -18.48 18.08 0.09
C TYR A 399 -17.05 18.13 0.67
N LYS A 400 -16.06 17.48 0.04
CA LYS A 400 -14.66 17.39 0.52
C LYS A 400 -13.95 18.73 0.74
N ASN A 401 -14.41 19.79 0.09
CA ASN A 401 -13.88 21.14 0.21
C ASN A 401 -14.63 21.99 1.28
N ASP A 402 -15.67 21.45 1.92
CA ASP A 402 -16.38 22.15 3.01
C ASP A 402 -15.50 22.16 4.26
N GLU A 403 -15.35 23.35 4.87
CA GLU A 403 -14.57 23.56 6.09
C GLU A 403 -15.08 22.71 7.25
N ARG A 404 -16.42 22.49 7.34
CA ARG A 404 -17.04 21.65 8.37
C ARG A 404 -16.62 20.19 8.24
N ILE A 405 -16.46 19.68 7.02
CA ILE A 405 -16.00 18.31 6.78
C ILE A 405 -14.50 18.19 6.95
N THR A 406 -13.74 19.21 6.56
CA THR A 406 -12.27 19.24 6.71
C THR A 406 -11.87 19.23 8.18
N SER A 407 -12.45 20.13 8.98
CA SER A 407 -12.25 20.22 10.44
C SER A 407 -12.72 18.96 11.17
N LEU A 408 -13.92 18.46 10.86
CA LEU A 408 -14.44 17.22 11.44
C LEU A 408 -13.57 16.00 11.07
N SER A 409 -13.09 15.92 9.83
CA SER A 409 -12.16 14.87 9.38
C SER A 409 -10.86 14.89 10.19
N ALA A 410 -10.27 16.08 10.39
CA ALA A 410 -9.07 16.25 11.22
C ALA A 410 -9.31 15.82 12.68
N ALA A 411 -10.40 16.27 13.30
CA ALA A 411 -10.75 15.91 14.69
C ALA A 411 -11.06 14.41 14.87
N VAL A 412 -11.69 13.78 13.86
CA VAL A 412 -11.92 12.32 13.83
C VAL A 412 -10.62 11.55 13.61
N LYS A 413 -9.67 12.05 12.80
CA LYS A 413 -8.32 11.47 12.67
C LYS A 413 -7.58 11.54 14.01
N GLU A 414 -7.59 12.70 14.68
CA GLU A 414 -6.96 12.90 15.99
C GLU A 414 -7.52 11.92 17.04
N TYR A 415 -8.85 11.83 17.18
CA TYR A 415 -9.51 10.87 18.07
C TYR A 415 -9.12 9.42 17.77
N ASN A 416 -9.08 9.04 16.49
CA ASN A 416 -8.68 7.70 16.05
C ASN A 416 -7.19 7.43 16.36
N SER A 417 -6.32 8.44 16.36
CA SER A 417 -4.92 8.35 16.80
C SER A 417 -4.78 8.22 18.32
N GLN A 418 -5.55 8.98 19.10
CA GLN A 418 -5.59 8.84 20.57
C GLN A 418 -6.09 7.44 21.00
N LEU A 419 -7.10 6.89 20.30
CA LEU A 419 -7.54 5.51 20.45
C LEU A 419 -6.41 4.49 20.15
N ARG A 420 -5.66 4.67 19.07
CA ARG A 420 -4.51 3.80 18.73
C ARG A 420 -3.41 3.88 19.79
N TYR A 421 -3.08 5.08 20.26
CA TYR A 421 -2.05 5.31 21.28
C TYR A 421 -2.35 4.55 22.58
N LEU A 422 -3.59 4.64 23.07
CA LEU A 422 -4.05 3.90 24.25
C LEU A 422 -4.37 2.42 23.95
N ASN A 423 -4.29 2.00 22.68
CA ASN A 423 -4.69 0.70 22.15
C ASN A 423 -6.10 0.28 22.61
N LEU A 424 -7.02 1.24 22.48
CA LEU A 424 -8.45 1.10 22.76
C LEU A 424 -9.23 1.16 21.44
N LYS A 425 -10.34 0.41 21.38
CA LYS A 425 -11.32 0.51 20.30
C LYS A 425 -12.44 1.45 20.72
N ASP A 426 -13.01 2.18 19.77
CA ASP A 426 -14.14 3.11 20.00
C ASP A 426 -15.24 2.53 20.92
N HIS A 427 -15.70 1.31 20.64
CA HIS A 427 -16.74 0.67 21.47
C HIS A 427 -16.30 0.36 22.90
N GLN A 428 -14.99 0.28 23.20
CA GLN A 428 -14.47 0.02 24.53
C GLN A 428 -14.54 1.27 25.41
N VAL A 429 -14.44 2.47 24.82
CA VAL A 429 -14.57 3.77 25.50
C VAL A 429 -15.97 3.93 26.13
N GLN A 430 -17.01 3.36 25.52
CA GLN A 430 -18.38 3.40 26.06
C GLN A 430 -18.56 2.60 27.38
N TYR A 431 -17.75 1.55 27.63
CA TYR A 431 -17.93 0.68 28.80
C TYR A 431 -17.33 1.25 30.10
N ALA A 432 -16.55 2.33 30.04
CA ALA A 432 -15.89 2.91 31.21
C ALA A 432 -16.83 3.71 32.15
N LYS A 433 -18.10 3.31 32.27
CA LYS A 433 -19.07 3.71 33.32
C LYS A 433 -19.25 2.64 34.41
N MET A 434 -18.44 1.59 34.41
CA MET A 434 -18.58 0.45 35.33
C MET A 434 -17.96 0.73 36.69
N ASN A 435 -18.70 0.43 37.77
CA ASN A 435 -18.18 0.42 39.14
C ASN A 435 -16.94 -0.51 39.25
N MET A 436 -15.88 -0.05 39.92
CA MET A 436 -14.58 -0.73 40.05
C MET A 436 -14.71 -2.19 40.50
N ILE A 437 -15.57 -2.47 41.48
CA ILE A 437 -15.82 -3.85 41.96
C ILE A 437 -16.29 -4.78 40.82
N LYS A 438 -17.15 -4.25 39.93
CA LYS A 438 -17.67 -4.98 38.77
C LYS A 438 -16.61 -5.16 37.67
N VAL A 439 -15.67 -4.20 37.54
CA VAL A 439 -14.52 -4.31 36.63
C VAL A 439 -13.56 -5.41 37.12
N ILE A 440 -13.23 -5.43 38.41
CA ILE A 440 -12.37 -6.43 39.05
C ILE A 440 -12.97 -7.84 38.89
N PHE A 441 -14.24 -8.02 39.27
CA PHE A 441 -14.91 -9.32 39.13
C PHE A 441 -14.99 -9.79 37.66
N LEU A 442 -15.31 -8.89 36.73
CA LEU A 442 -15.37 -9.21 35.30
C LEU A 442 -13.99 -9.55 34.72
N PHE A 443 -12.92 -8.90 35.19
CA PHE A 443 -11.54 -9.21 34.83
C PHE A 443 -11.17 -10.62 35.32
N ILE A 444 -11.38 -10.94 36.60
CA ILE A 444 -11.11 -12.26 37.18
C ILE A 444 -11.88 -13.36 36.41
N TYR A 445 -13.20 -13.19 36.23
CA TYR A 445 -14.02 -14.14 35.49
C TYR A 445 -13.54 -14.36 34.04
N ARG A 446 -13.15 -13.29 33.34
CA ARG A 446 -12.62 -13.40 31.97
C ARG A 446 -11.25 -14.06 31.92
N SER A 447 -10.38 -13.79 32.89
CA SER A 447 -9.06 -14.43 33.01
C SER A 447 -9.18 -15.93 33.29
N ILE A 448 -10.05 -16.34 34.23
CA ILE A 448 -10.35 -17.76 34.50
C ILE A 448 -10.95 -18.43 33.26
N LYS A 449 -11.92 -17.80 32.61
CA LYS A 449 -12.54 -18.32 31.38
C LYS A 449 -11.52 -18.44 30.23
N LEU A 450 -10.60 -17.49 30.09
CA LEU A 450 -9.53 -17.55 29.11
C LEU A 450 -8.56 -18.70 29.40
N LEU A 451 -8.16 -18.89 30.66
CA LEU A 451 -7.30 -19.99 31.08
C LEU A 451 -7.92 -21.36 30.77
N PHE A 452 -9.20 -21.55 31.10
CA PHE A 452 -9.94 -22.78 30.76
C PHE A 452 -9.99 -23.01 29.25
N LEU A 453 -10.36 -21.99 28.46
CA LEU A 453 -10.38 -22.09 27.01
C LEU A 453 -8.98 -22.36 26.43
N PHE A 454 -7.93 -21.76 26.98
CA PHE A 454 -6.55 -21.99 26.56
C PHE A 454 -6.17 -23.47 26.71
N ILE A 455 -6.42 -24.07 27.87
CA ILE A 455 -6.20 -25.50 28.15
C ILE A 455 -6.96 -26.37 27.12
N CYS A 456 -8.23 -26.08 26.85
CA CYS A 456 -9.01 -26.81 25.84
C CYS A 456 -8.49 -26.62 24.40
N THR A 457 -7.95 -25.44 24.05
CA THR A 457 -7.41 -25.18 22.70
C THR A 457 -6.03 -25.75 22.48
N LEU A 458 -5.20 -25.85 23.51
CA LEU A 458 -3.76 -26.10 23.40
C LEU A 458 -3.43 -27.40 22.62
N PRO A 459 -4.07 -28.56 22.86
CA PRO A 459 -3.77 -29.77 22.09
C PRO A 459 -4.06 -29.62 20.60
N GLY A 460 -5.22 -29.04 20.24
CA GLY A 460 -5.59 -28.80 18.86
C GLY A 460 -4.76 -27.71 18.19
N LEU A 461 -4.28 -26.71 18.93
CA LEU A 461 -3.37 -25.69 18.43
C LEU A 461 -1.99 -26.29 18.13
N ILE A 462 -1.46 -27.16 19.00
CA ILE A 462 -0.20 -27.87 18.78
C ILE A 462 -0.30 -28.74 17.51
N LEU A 463 -1.32 -29.59 17.41
CA LEU A 463 -1.55 -30.47 16.24
C LEU A 463 -1.73 -29.70 14.93
N PHE A 464 -2.35 -28.52 14.96
CA PHE A 464 -2.57 -27.71 13.75
C PHE A 464 -1.50 -26.63 13.51
N SER A 465 -0.57 -26.43 14.45
CA SER A 465 0.50 -25.42 14.34
C SER A 465 1.36 -25.55 13.08
N PRO A 466 1.69 -26.75 12.54
CA PRO A 466 2.45 -26.84 11.30
C PRO A 466 1.68 -26.25 10.11
N VAL A 467 0.34 -26.40 10.08
CA VAL A 467 -0.51 -25.83 9.02
C VAL A 467 -0.52 -24.31 9.10
N PHE A 468 -0.64 -23.72 10.31
CA PHE A 468 -0.55 -22.27 10.48
C PHE A 468 0.81 -21.71 10.05
N VAL A 469 1.92 -22.39 10.39
CA VAL A 469 3.27 -21.97 9.99
C VAL A 469 3.46 -22.10 8.47
N ALA A 470 3.13 -23.24 7.88
CA ALA A 470 3.25 -23.48 6.44
C ALA A 470 2.38 -22.52 5.62
N THR A 471 1.11 -22.34 5.98
CA THR A 471 0.22 -21.38 5.31
C THR A 471 0.74 -19.94 5.43
N LYS A 472 1.29 -19.52 6.59
CA LYS A 472 1.88 -18.17 6.76
C LYS A 472 3.13 -17.97 5.90
N ILE A 473 4.05 -18.93 5.86
CA ILE A 473 5.29 -18.83 5.08
C ILE A 473 4.99 -18.85 3.57
N ILE A 474 4.24 -19.85 3.09
CA ILE A 474 3.97 -20.03 1.65
C ILE A 474 3.13 -18.87 1.11
N SER A 475 2.10 -18.42 1.84
CA SER A 475 1.29 -17.27 1.38
C SER A 475 2.08 -15.96 1.32
N ARG A 476 2.99 -15.69 2.29
CA ARG A 476 3.91 -14.53 2.21
C ARG A 476 4.89 -14.64 1.05
N GLN A 477 5.47 -15.81 0.80
CA GLN A 477 6.38 -16.03 -0.33
C GLN A 477 5.67 -15.80 -1.67
N LYS A 478 4.47 -16.35 -1.83
CA LYS A 478 3.65 -16.19 -3.05
C LYS A 478 3.13 -14.76 -3.23
N ALA A 479 2.81 -14.05 -2.15
CA ALA A 479 2.48 -12.62 -2.21
C ALA A 479 3.67 -11.79 -2.73
N LYS A 480 4.89 -12.05 -2.23
CA LYS A 480 6.11 -11.39 -2.74
C LYS A 480 6.37 -11.69 -4.22
N THR A 481 6.19 -12.94 -4.68
CA THR A 481 6.28 -13.28 -6.12
C THR A 481 5.21 -12.56 -6.93
N ALA A 482 3.97 -12.50 -6.44
CA ALA A 482 2.86 -11.84 -7.13
C ALA A 482 3.02 -10.31 -7.22
N LEU A 483 3.65 -9.69 -6.22
CA LEU A 483 4.03 -8.28 -6.22
C LEU A 483 5.15 -8.00 -7.23
N ALA A 484 6.23 -8.80 -7.21
CA ALA A 484 7.34 -8.66 -8.15
C ALA A 484 6.93 -8.85 -9.63
N GLY A 485 5.85 -9.62 -9.88
CA GLY A 485 5.30 -9.86 -11.21
C GLY A 485 4.16 -8.93 -11.64
N SER A 486 3.79 -7.89 -10.88
CA SER A 486 2.64 -7.04 -11.20
C SER A 486 2.83 -5.58 -10.83
N THR A 487 2.69 -4.69 -11.82
CA THR A 487 2.67 -3.24 -11.60
C THR A 487 1.37 -2.73 -10.97
N VAL A 488 0.29 -3.53 -10.97
CA VAL A 488 -1.05 -3.10 -10.53
C VAL A 488 -1.25 -3.28 -9.01
N LYS A 489 -0.60 -4.29 -8.41
CA LYS A 489 -0.79 -4.70 -7.00
C LYS A 489 0.04 -3.83 -6.05
N ILE A 490 -0.49 -3.52 -4.87
CA ILE A 490 0.19 -2.68 -3.88
C ILE A 490 0.98 -3.55 -2.90
N ARG A 491 0.34 -4.49 -2.21
CA ARG A 491 0.98 -5.37 -1.21
C ARG A 491 0.83 -6.86 -1.51
N GLY A 492 0.19 -7.22 -2.62
CA GLY A 492 -0.05 -8.61 -3.04
C GLY A 492 -1.00 -9.38 -2.10
N ARG A 493 -1.87 -8.67 -1.35
CA ARG A 493 -2.80 -9.28 -0.39
C ARG A 493 -3.84 -10.19 -1.08
N ASP A 494 -4.11 -9.94 -2.35
CA ASP A 494 -5.11 -10.62 -3.19
C ASP A 494 -4.85 -12.12 -3.44
N VAL A 495 -3.61 -12.57 -3.24
CA VAL A 495 -3.24 -14.00 -3.38
C VAL A 495 -3.22 -14.74 -2.03
N MET A 496 -3.21 -14.02 -0.91
CA MET A 496 -2.96 -14.64 0.40
C MET A 496 -4.08 -15.57 0.86
N ALA A 497 -5.35 -15.19 0.69
CA ALA A 497 -6.48 -16.04 1.09
C ALA A 497 -6.48 -17.36 0.29
N THR A 498 -6.32 -17.27 -1.03
CA THR A 498 -6.15 -18.42 -1.93
C THR A 498 -5.07 -19.36 -1.44
N TRP A 499 -3.83 -18.89 -1.23
CA TRP A 499 -2.72 -19.77 -0.86
C TRP A 499 -2.84 -20.34 0.55
N LYS A 500 -3.47 -19.64 1.49
CA LYS A 500 -3.80 -20.19 2.81
C LYS A 500 -4.80 -21.34 2.70
N ILE A 501 -5.86 -21.17 1.91
CA ILE A 501 -6.88 -22.21 1.67
C ILE A 501 -6.27 -23.41 0.94
N LEU A 502 -5.55 -23.21 -0.17
CA LEU A 502 -4.95 -24.29 -0.95
C LEU A 502 -3.92 -25.11 -0.14
N VAL A 503 -3.06 -24.45 0.64
CA VAL A 503 -2.10 -25.15 1.51
C VAL A 503 -2.83 -25.90 2.62
N ALA A 504 -3.87 -25.33 3.24
CA ALA A 504 -4.66 -26.04 4.24
C ALA A 504 -5.38 -27.28 3.67
N ILE A 505 -5.96 -27.18 2.46
CA ILE A 505 -6.65 -28.29 1.77
C ILE A 505 -5.72 -29.49 1.54
N GLY A 506 -4.48 -29.25 1.12
CA GLY A 506 -3.52 -30.34 0.90
C GLY A 506 -2.85 -30.83 2.20
N PHE A 507 -2.40 -29.91 3.04
CA PHE A 507 -1.51 -30.24 4.16
C PHE A 507 -2.25 -30.72 5.41
N ALA A 508 -3.44 -30.21 5.71
CA ALA A 508 -4.19 -30.65 6.90
C ALA A 508 -4.63 -32.12 6.82
N PRO A 509 -5.25 -32.62 5.73
CA PRO A 509 -5.56 -34.04 5.60
C PRO A 509 -4.32 -34.92 5.66
N THR A 510 -3.21 -34.50 5.03
CA THR A 510 -1.92 -35.21 5.09
C THR A 510 -1.44 -35.38 6.53
N LEU A 511 -1.49 -34.33 7.35
CA LEU A 511 -1.18 -34.43 8.78
C LEU A 511 -2.16 -35.31 9.54
N TYR A 512 -3.47 -35.25 9.27
CA TYR A 512 -4.45 -36.12 9.90
C TYR A 512 -4.21 -37.61 9.57
N HIS A 513 -3.81 -37.94 8.35
CA HIS A 513 -3.40 -39.30 7.98
C HIS A 513 -2.12 -39.73 8.73
N ILE A 514 -1.11 -38.84 8.85
CA ILE A 514 0.11 -39.12 9.62
C ILE A 514 -0.20 -39.35 11.10
N TYR A 515 -0.99 -38.47 11.75
CA TYR A 515 -1.36 -38.63 13.16
C TYR A 515 -2.22 -39.88 13.40
N SER A 516 -3.17 -40.17 12.51
CA SER A 516 -3.98 -41.39 12.60
C SER A 516 -3.13 -42.65 12.42
N ALA A 517 -2.14 -42.62 11.52
CA ALA A 517 -1.21 -43.73 11.32
C ALA A 517 -0.29 -43.95 12.54
N ILE A 518 0.28 -42.88 13.13
CA ILE A 518 1.12 -42.97 14.32
C ILE A 518 0.34 -43.56 15.51
N ILE A 519 -0.89 -43.09 15.74
CA ILE A 519 -1.72 -43.62 16.83
C ILE A 519 -2.11 -45.08 16.54
N THR A 520 -2.52 -45.41 15.31
CA THR A 520 -2.87 -46.80 14.93
C THR A 520 -1.68 -47.74 15.08
N PHE A 521 -0.47 -47.30 14.73
CA PHE A 521 0.77 -48.05 14.97
C PHE A 521 1.02 -48.27 16.48
N LYS A 522 0.73 -47.29 17.33
CA LYS A 522 0.87 -47.44 18.79
C LYS A 522 -0.23 -48.30 19.43
N VAL A 523 -1.42 -48.35 18.82
CA VAL A 523 -2.46 -49.35 19.16
C VAL A 523 -2.02 -50.76 18.75
N TRP A 524 -1.37 -50.91 17.58
CA TRP A 524 -0.82 -52.21 17.16
C TRP A 524 0.31 -52.70 18.08
N GLN A 525 1.19 -51.79 18.53
CA GLN A 525 2.32 -52.15 19.40
C GLN A 525 1.88 -52.53 20.84
N ASP A 526 1.24 -51.60 21.57
CA ASP A 526 0.99 -51.74 23.02
C ASP A 526 -0.48 -51.48 23.40
N ARG A 527 -1.42 -51.58 22.44
CA ARG A 527 -2.84 -51.22 22.62
C ARG A 527 -3.05 -49.83 23.24
N LEU A 528 -2.15 -48.91 22.93
CA LEU A 528 -2.06 -47.56 23.51
C LEU A 528 -2.01 -47.61 25.05
N TRP A 529 -0.98 -48.27 25.61
CA TRP A 529 -0.83 -48.49 27.06
C TRP A 529 -2.02 -49.21 27.71
N GLY A 530 -2.65 -50.14 26.98
CA GLY A 530 -3.81 -50.91 27.46
C GLY A 530 -5.14 -50.16 27.49
N TYR A 531 -5.21 -48.90 27.03
CA TYR A 531 -6.49 -48.15 26.97
C TYR A 531 -7.47 -48.64 25.91
N VAL A 532 -7.02 -49.41 24.90
CA VAL A 532 -7.87 -49.91 23.81
C VAL A 532 -8.16 -51.41 23.99
N PRO A 533 -9.43 -51.82 24.15
CA PRO A 533 -9.81 -53.23 24.26
C PRO A 533 -9.36 -54.07 23.06
N GLU A 534 -8.98 -55.32 23.32
CA GLU A 534 -8.38 -56.22 22.31
C GLU A 534 -9.30 -56.50 21.12
N GLY A 535 -10.62 -56.50 21.35
CA GLY A 535 -11.65 -56.76 20.33
C GLY A 535 -11.86 -55.65 19.29
N ILE A 536 -11.20 -54.50 19.40
CA ILE A 536 -11.34 -53.41 18.40
C ILE A 536 -10.31 -53.60 17.27
N PRO A 537 -10.75 -53.74 16.00
CA PRO A 537 -9.84 -53.88 14.87
C PRO A 537 -9.18 -52.56 14.47
N LEU A 538 -7.90 -52.63 14.07
CA LEU A 538 -7.07 -51.46 13.77
C LEU A 538 -7.63 -50.55 12.66
N LEU A 539 -8.36 -51.11 11.68
CA LEU A 539 -9.04 -50.35 10.65
C LEU A 539 -10.13 -49.43 11.23
N VAL A 540 -10.93 -49.93 12.19
CA VAL A 540 -11.96 -49.11 12.86
C VAL A 540 -11.32 -47.99 13.68
N VAL A 541 -10.20 -48.26 14.35
CA VAL A 541 -9.41 -47.24 15.05
C VAL A 541 -8.96 -46.14 14.08
N TYR A 542 -8.37 -46.49 12.94
CA TYR A 542 -7.93 -45.53 11.94
C TYR A 542 -9.08 -44.67 11.38
N PHE A 543 -10.19 -45.31 10.99
CA PHE A 543 -11.35 -44.61 10.44
C PHE A 543 -12.13 -43.79 11.49
N ALA A 544 -12.04 -44.11 12.78
CA ALA A 544 -12.60 -43.30 13.86
C ALA A 544 -11.71 -42.10 14.24
N LEU A 545 -10.38 -42.27 14.20
CA LEU A 545 -9.42 -41.21 14.53
C LEU A 545 -9.44 -40.05 13.53
N TRP A 546 -9.64 -40.32 12.24
CA TRP A 546 -9.63 -39.26 11.22
C TRP A 546 -10.73 -38.19 11.42
N PRO A 547 -12.03 -38.52 11.57
CA PRO A 547 -13.06 -37.52 11.88
C PRO A 547 -12.89 -36.92 13.29
N PHE A 548 -12.32 -37.66 14.24
CA PHE A 548 -11.98 -37.14 15.58
C PHE A 548 -10.93 -36.02 15.51
N MET A 549 -9.88 -36.17 14.69
CA MET A 549 -8.87 -35.13 14.44
C MET A 549 -9.44 -33.88 13.77
N VAL A 550 -10.38 -34.06 12.82
CA VAL A 550 -11.15 -32.94 12.22
C VAL A 550 -12.00 -32.25 13.28
N GLY A 551 -12.69 -33.01 14.15
CA GLY A 551 -13.48 -32.50 15.27
C GLY A 551 -12.65 -31.68 16.27
N ILE A 552 -11.49 -32.19 16.69
CA ILE A 552 -10.54 -31.48 17.57
C ILE A 552 -10.07 -30.18 16.92
N THR A 553 -9.73 -30.20 15.63
CA THR A 553 -9.30 -28.98 14.91
C THR A 553 -10.43 -27.95 14.84
N PHE A 554 -11.66 -28.38 14.52
CA PHE A 554 -12.81 -27.47 14.48
C PHE A 554 -13.11 -26.87 15.87
N ALA A 555 -13.04 -27.69 16.92
CA ALA A 555 -13.22 -27.24 18.30
C ALA A 555 -12.12 -26.24 18.72
N SER A 556 -10.84 -26.52 18.43
CA SER A 556 -9.73 -25.61 18.78
C SER A 556 -9.81 -24.29 18.02
N LEU A 557 -10.23 -24.30 16.74
CA LEU A 557 -10.49 -23.08 15.97
C LEU A 557 -11.64 -22.26 16.56
N ARG A 558 -12.74 -22.90 16.98
CA ARG A 558 -13.91 -22.23 17.59
C ARG A 558 -13.60 -21.69 18.99
N PHE A 559 -12.95 -22.47 19.85
CA PHE A 559 -12.53 -22.01 21.17
C PHE A 559 -11.43 -20.94 21.07
N GLY A 560 -10.52 -21.04 20.11
CA GLY A 560 -9.49 -20.02 19.85
C GLY A 560 -10.08 -18.69 19.37
N GLU A 561 -11.12 -18.72 18.54
CA GLU A 561 -11.90 -17.53 18.16
C GLU A 561 -12.53 -16.85 19.39
N VAL A 562 -13.21 -17.61 20.25
CA VAL A 562 -13.85 -17.09 21.47
C VAL A 562 -12.81 -16.60 22.48
N GLY A 563 -11.73 -17.35 22.67
CA GLY A 563 -10.61 -16.99 23.55
C GLY A 563 -9.92 -15.70 23.11
N MET A 564 -9.69 -15.53 21.81
CA MET A 564 -9.12 -14.31 21.23
C MET A 564 -10.03 -13.08 21.37
N ASP A 565 -11.36 -13.26 21.25
CA ASP A 565 -12.34 -12.19 21.52
C ASP A 565 -12.35 -11.82 23.04
N ILE A 566 -12.15 -12.79 23.94
CA ILE A 566 -12.01 -12.55 25.39
C ILE A 566 -10.67 -11.87 25.73
N PHE A 567 -9.54 -12.35 25.19
CA PHE A 567 -8.21 -11.80 25.43
C PHE A 567 -8.11 -10.33 25.02
N LYS A 568 -8.62 -9.98 23.83
CA LYS A 568 -8.75 -8.59 23.35
C LYS A 568 -9.63 -7.69 24.24
N SER A 569 -10.38 -8.26 25.17
CA SER A 569 -11.22 -7.55 26.12
C SER A 569 -10.61 -7.41 27.53
N LEU A 570 -9.46 -8.03 27.81
CA LEU A 570 -8.75 -7.91 29.09
C LEU A 570 -7.97 -6.60 29.21
N ARG A 571 -7.25 -6.18 28.15
CA ARG A 571 -6.45 -4.94 28.16
C ARG A 571 -7.26 -3.67 28.53
N PRO A 572 -8.48 -3.43 27.99
CA PRO A 572 -9.29 -2.29 28.41
C PRO A 572 -9.75 -2.36 29.87
N LEU A 573 -10.02 -3.57 30.39
CA LEU A 573 -10.37 -3.75 31.80
C LEU A 573 -9.18 -3.42 32.70
N LEU A 574 -7.97 -3.85 32.32
CA LEU A 574 -6.73 -3.48 33.02
C LEU A 574 -6.50 -1.96 33.01
N LEU A 575 -6.71 -1.29 31.87
CA LEU A 575 -6.62 0.18 31.75
C LEU A 575 -7.70 0.93 32.53
N CYS A 576 -8.82 0.29 32.88
CA CYS A 576 -9.82 0.88 33.79
C CYS A 576 -9.43 0.72 35.28
N LEU A 577 -8.48 -0.16 35.60
CA LEU A 577 -8.00 -0.36 36.98
C LEU A 577 -6.85 0.59 37.35
N THR A 578 -6.12 1.14 36.38
CA THR A 578 -5.02 2.08 36.60
C THR A 578 -5.55 3.53 36.74
N PRO A 579 -5.31 4.22 37.88
CA PRO A 579 -5.95 5.51 38.16
C PRO A 579 -5.58 6.62 37.17
N THR A 580 -4.31 6.68 36.74
CA THR A 580 -3.82 7.63 35.71
C THR A 580 -4.46 7.41 34.33
N SER A 581 -4.86 6.16 34.02
CA SER A 581 -5.52 5.81 32.77
C SER A 581 -7.00 6.18 32.78
N ASN A 582 -7.65 6.12 33.95
CA ASN A 582 -9.06 6.46 34.11
C ASN A 582 -9.37 7.91 33.72
N TYR A 583 -8.51 8.86 34.09
CA TYR A 583 -8.64 10.28 33.67
C TYR A 583 -8.57 10.45 32.14
N ASN A 584 -7.60 9.81 31.49
CA ASN A 584 -7.46 9.84 30.04
C ASN A 584 -8.65 9.17 29.32
N ILE A 585 -9.21 8.10 29.89
CA ILE A 585 -10.42 7.44 29.38
C ILE A 585 -11.66 8.34 29.59
N HIS A 586 -11.73 9.14 30.66
CA HIS A 586 -12.79 10.12 30.86
C HIS A 586 -12.75 11.20 29.79
N LYS A 587 -11.59 11.83 29.57
CA LYS A 587 -11.38 12.84 28.52
C LYS A 587 -11.69 12.29 27.12
N LEU A 588 -11.31 11.05 26.83
CA LEU A 588 -11.69 10.35 25.59
C LEU A 588 -13.21 10.14 25.45
N ARG A 589 -13.94 9.90 26.55
CA ARG A 589 -15.39 9.74 26.53
C ARG A 589 -16.08 11.07 26.22
N GLU A 590 -15.63 12.17 26.81
CA GLU A 590 -16.14 13.51 26.54
C GLU A 590 -15.88 13.90 25.08
N ARG A 591 -14.64 13.77 24.60
CA ARG A 591 -14.28 14.03 23.20
C ARG A 591 -15.06 13.14 22.22
N ARG A 592 -15.33 11.87 22.57
CA ARG A 592 -16.21 11.00 21.77
C ARG A 592 -17.65 11.50 21.73
N ALA A 593 -18.20 11.99 22.84
CA ALA A 593 -19.57 12.50 22.89
C ALA A 593 -19.71 13.79 22.06
N GLU A 594 -18.75 14.71 22.18
CA GLU A 594 -18.63 15.92 21.37
C GLU A 594 -18.57 15.59 19.87
N LEU A 595 -17.63 14.72 19.45
CA LEU A 595 -17.50 14.30 18.05
C LEU A 595 -18.73 13.52 17.57
N SER A 596 -19.39 12.75 18.43
CA SER A 596 -20.64 12.06 18.10
C SER A 596 -21.76 13.05 17.79
N ALA A 597 -21.85 14.15 18.54
CA ALA A 597 -22.81 15.23 18.27
C ALA A 597 -22.45 15.95 16.96
N GLN A 598 -21.20 16.39 16.78
CA GLN A 598 -20.74 17.08 15.55
C GLN A 598 -20.94 16.22 14.28
N VAL A 599 -20.60 14.92 14.32
CA VAL A 599 -20.88 13.99 13.20
C VAL A 599 -22.38 13.88 12.93
N THR A 600 -23.23 13.84 13.97
CA THR A 600 -24.68 13.72 13.82
C THR A 600 -25.29 14.99 13.23
N ASP A 601 -24.82 16.16 13.67
CA ASP A 601 -25.26 17.48 13.18
C ASP A 601 -24.88 17.69 11.70
N VAL A 602 -23.62 17.45 11.33
CA VAL A 602 -23.16 17.54 9.93
C VAL A 602 -23.91 16.56 9.02
N ILE A 603 -24.24 15.35 9.51
CA ILE A 603 -25.06 14.38 8.76
C ILE A 603 -26.53 14.82 8.66
N ASN A 604 -27.08 15.46 9.69
CA ASN A 604 -28.47 15.94 9.68
C ASN A 604 -28.67 17.23 8.87
N THR A 605 -27.64 18.07 8.74
CA THR A 605 -27.66 19.30 7.93
C THR A 605 -27.43 18.99 6.45
N LEU A 606 -26.38 18.23 6.10
CA LEU A 606 -26.04 17.91 4.70
C LEU A 606 -26.79 16.70 4.13
N GLY A 607 -27.33 15.83 4.98
CA GLY A 607 -28.06 14.62 4.56
C GLY A 607 -29.30 14.89 3.71
N PRO A 608 -30.19 15.83 4.12
CA PRO A 608 -31.37 16.22 3.34
C PRO A 608 -31.04 16.86 1.98
N GLU A 609 -29.94 17.62 1.87
CA GLU A 609 -29.49 18.21 0.60
C GLU A 609 -29.05 17.16 -0.45
N MET A 610 -28.60 15.99 0.02
CA MET A 610 -28.14 14.90 -0.84
C MET A 610 -29.24 13.88 -1.18
N PHE A 611 -30.22 13.70 -0.31
CA PHE A 611 -31.22 12.64 -0.46
C PHE A 611 -32.63 13.16 -0.08
N ASP A 612 -33.51 13.32 -1.07
CA ASP A 612 -34.89 13.80 -0.86
C ASP A 612 -35.70 12.94 0.12
N ASP A 613 -35.40 11.63 0.17
CA ASP A 613 -36.00 10.67 1.10
C ASP A 613 -35.18 10.45 2.41
N PHE A 614 -34.24 11.33 2.75
CA PHE A 614 -33.31 11.16 3.88
C PHE A 614 -34.00 10.77 5.20
N GLU A 615 -35.03 11.52 5.60
CA GLU A 615 -35.80 11.28 6.84
C GLU A 615 -36.61 9.97 6.77
N LYS A 616 -37.14 9.58 5.60
CA LYS A 616 -37.90 8.31 5.40
C LYS A 616 -36.99 7.09 5.34
N ALA A 617 -35.77 7.25 4.82
CA ALA A 617 -34.77 6.20 4.61
C ALA A 617 -33.57 6.31 5.56
N ARG A 618 -33.75 6.95 6.73
CA ARG A 618 -32.72 7.12 7.77
C ARG A 618 -32.35 5.76 8.36
N LEU A 619 -31.05 5.44 8.33
CA LEU A 619 -30.53 4.12 8.69
C LEU A 619 -30.24 3.93 10.19
N VAL A 620 -30.04 5.04 10.92
CA VAL A 620 -29.81 5.07 12.38
C VAL A 620 -30.75 6.11 12.97
N PRO A 621 -31.61 5.80 13.95
CA PRO A 621 -32.51 6.78 14.55
C PRO A 621 -31.78 7.95 15.19
N ASP A 622 -32.30 9.17 15.00
CA ASP A 622 -31.80 10.38 15.64
C ASP A 622 -32.26 10.40 17.11
N LEU A 623 -31.32 10.34 18.04
CA LEU A 623 -31.61 10.36 19.48
C LEU A 623 -31.86 11.78 20.01
N TYR A 624 -31.26 12.80 19.39
CA TYR A 624 -31.39 14.19 19.87
C TYR A 624 -32.76 14.77 19.55
N LYS A 625 -33.32 14.43 18.37
CA LYS A 625 -34.75 14.70 18.07
C LYS A 625 -35.71 13.87 18.93
N ALA A 626 -35.31 12.67 19.39
CA ALA A 626 -36.18 11.80 20.18
C ALA A 626 -36.36 12.30 21.63
N GLU A 627 -35.34 12.88 22.25
CA GLU A 627 -35.43 13.44 23.60
C GLU A 627 -36.10 14.83 23.62
N GLY A 628 -36.00 15.62 22.54
CA GLY A 628 -36.74 16.88 22.38
C GLY A 628 -38.21 16.73 21.95
N GLY A 629 -38.66 15.52 21.59
CA GLY A 629 -39.96 15.26 20.96
C GLY A 629 -41.16 15.05 21.91
N SER A 630 -41.04 15.39 23.19
CA SER A 630 -42.08 15.12 24.21
C SER A 630 -43.20 16.20 24.30
N SER A 631 -43.40 17.02 23.27
CA SER A 631 -44.35 18.15 23.31
C SER A 631 -44.98 18.49 21.96
N THR A 632 -45.43 17.51 21.18
CA THR A 632 -46.30 17.78 20.00
C THR A 632 -47.46 16.80 19.86
N SER A 633 -48.59 17.17 20.49
CA SER A 633 -49.97 16.82 20.15
C SER A 633 -50.22 15.64 19.18
N HIS A 634 -50.08 14.41 19.66
CA HIS A 634 -50.89 13.32 19.10
C HIS A 634 -52.34 13.49 19.56
N LYS A 635 -53.19 14.05 18.70
CA LYS A 635 -54.66 13.96 18.84
C LYS A 635 -55.07 12.49 18.74
N ILE A 636 -55.15 11.82 19.89
CA ILE A 636 -55.74 10.49 20.00
C ILE A 636 -57.23 10.64 19.71
N HIS A 637 -57.69 10.17 18.56
CA HIS A 637 -59.10 9.87 18.35
C HIS A 637 -59.49 8.72 19.28
N ARG A 638 -59.84 9.04 20.53
CA ARG A 638 -60.59 8.10 21.38
C ARG A 638 -61.94 7.88 20.71
N ARG A 639 -62.24 6.62 20.39
CA ARG A 639 -63.63 6.22 20.15
C ARG A 639 -64.42 6.47 21.44
N ARG A 640 -65.62 6.98 21.24
CA ARG A 640 -66.62 7.22 22.26
C ARG A 640 -67.37 5.90 22.46
N ASP A 641 -67.11 5.24 23.57
CA ASP A 641 -68.01 4.26 24.18
C ASP A 641 -68.27 4.72 25.62
N SER A 642 -69.42 4.34 26.17
CA SER A 642 -70.11 5.07 27.24
C SER A 642 -69.83 4.56 28.67
N ASP A 643 -70.54 5.17 29.62
CA ASP A 643 -70.79 4.77 31.02
C ASP A 643 -69.74 5.30 32.02
N GLN A 644 -69.99 6.43 32.70
CA GLN A 644 -70.89 6.72 33.85
C GLN A 644 -70.25 6.45 35.22
N SER A 645 -70.24 7.49 36.07
CA SER A 645 -70.02 7.49 37.55
C SER A 645 -68.68 6.93 38.08
N SER A 646 -68.13 7.38 39.21
CA SER A 646 -68.32 8.58 40.05
C SER A 646 -67.17 8.70 41.06
N THR A 647 -66.83 9.93 41.47
CA THR A 647 -66.28 10.32 42.81
C THR A 647 -65.38 9.36 43.61
N GLY A 648 -64.16 9.79 43.93
CA GLY A 648 -63.33 9.20 45.00
C GLY A 648 -62.02 9.98 45.21
N TYR A 649 -61.65 10.25 46.45
CA TYR A 649 -60.54 11.13 46.85
C TYR A 649 -59.50 10.35 47.69
N GLU A 650 -58.23 10.76 47.61
CA GLU A 650 -57.15 10.44 48.56
C GLU A 650 -56.52 9.01 48.60
N PRO A 651 -55.34 8.80 49.26
CA PRO A 651 -54.26 8.02 48.64
C PRO A 651 -53.64 6.92 49.53
N GLU A 652 -53.26 5.77 48.95
CA GLU A 652 -52.50 4.76 49.68
C GLU A 652 -51.29 4.16 48.95
N THR A 653 -50.36 3.70 49.78
CA THR A 653 -49.04 3.12 49.48
C THR A 653 -49.06 1.90 48.54
N PRO A 654 -47.92 1.59 47.86
CA PRO A 654 -47.84 0.45 46.94
C PRO A 654 -47.59 -0.90 47.66
N PRO A 655 -48.44 -1.92 47.50
CA PRO A 655 -48.13 -3.27 47.96
C PRO A 655 -47.56 -4.18 46.86
N ALA A 656 -46.49 -4.87 47.24
CA ALA A 656 -46.08 -6.22 46.85
C ALA A 656 -46.13 -6.71 45.38
N LEU A 657 -44.93 -7.06 44.91
CA LEU A 657 -44.64 -8.02 43.84
C LEU A 657 -45.50 -9.30 43.89
N SER A 658 -46.21 -9.60 42.80
CA SER A 658 -46.58 -10.98 42.44
C SER A 658 -45.71 -11.46 41.27
N ARG A 659 -44.94 -12.53 41.50
CA ARG A 659 -44.14 -13.19 40.46
C ARG A 659 -45.02 -14.05 39.57
N ARG A 660 -44.90 -13.92 38.25
CA ARG A 660 -45.09 -15.08 37.35
C ARG A 660 -43.74 -15.51 36.78
N SER A 661 -43.37 -16.75 37.07
CA SER A 661 -42.06 -17.32 36.73
C SER A 661 -42.01 -17.74 35.26
N THR A 662 -40.97 -17.28 34.55
CA THR A 662 -40.47 -17.94 33.34
C THR A 662 -38.95 -18.06 33.43
N THR A 663 -38.48 -19.27 33.75
CA THR A 663 -37.14 -19.86 33.57
C THR A 663 -35.93 -18.92 33.47
N GLN A 664 -35.08 -18.97 34.50
CA GLN A 664 -33.99 -18.03 34.80
C GLN A 664 -32.68 -18.28 34.02
N SER A 665 -32.73 -18.71 32.76
CA SER A 665 -31.54 -19.13 31.98
C SER A 665 -31.16 -18.22 30.79
N SER A 666 -31.95 -17.21 30.46
CA SER A 666 -31.79 -16.40 29.22
C SER A 666 -31.15 -15.02 29.38
N ARG A 667 -30.67 -14.63 30.57
CA ARG A 667 -30.11 -13.27 30.84
C ARG A 667 -28.62 -13.09 30.50
N ALA A 668 -27.96 -14.07 29.90
CA ALA A 668 -26.50 -14.05 29.63
C ALA A 668 -26.11 -13.88 28.15
N LEU A 669 -27.06 -13.59 27.24
CA LEU A 669 -26.78 -13.27 25.84
C LEU A 669 -27.39 -11.92 25.44
N PRO A 670 -26.71 -11.10 24.61
CA PRO A 670 -27.30 -9.87 24.09
C PRO A 670 -28.51 -10.21 23.21
N ARG A 671 -29.64 -9.55 23.48
CA ARG A 671 -30.98 -9.77 22.89
C ARG A 671 -31.12 -9.49 21.38
N ASN A 672 -30.01 -9.45 20.62
CA ASN A 672 -29.97 -9.04 19.21
C ASN A 672 -29.42 -10.12 18.26
N ASP A 673 -29.05 -11.31 18.76
CA ASP A 673 -28.58 -12.44 17.94
C ASP A 673 -29.72 -13.42 17.55
N SER A 674 -30.99 -13.07 17.80
CA SER A 674 -32.16 -13.86 17.40
C SER A 674 -32.79 -13.33 16.10
N PHE A 675 -32.80 -14.17 15.06
CA PHE A 675 -33.31 -13.87 13.71
C PHE A 675 -34.74 -13.33 13.61
N SER A 676 -35.58 -13.51 14.64
CA SER A 676 -36.98 -13.08 14.67
C SER A 676 -37.18 -11.56 14.59
N ASN A 677 -36.21 -10.74 15.02
CA ASN A 677 -36.40 -9.29 15.14
C ASN A 677 -36.03 -8.50 13.86
N ILE A 678 -35.52 -9.18 12.84
CA ILE A 678 -35.13 -8.56 11.56
C ILE A 678 -36.38 -8.15 10.74
N GLY A 679 -37.45 -8.95 10.79
CA GLY A 679 -38.68 -8.70 10.02
C GLY A 679 -39.49 -7.46 10.43
N HIS A 680 -39.19 -6.85 11.59
CA HIS A 680 -39.91 -5.68 12.10
C HIS A 680 -39.45 -4.34 11.49
N VAL A 681 -38.31 -4.32 10.80
CA VAL A 681 -37.83 -3.15 10.06
C VAL A 681 -38.17 -3.38 8.58
N GLY A 682 -39.04 -2.56 8.00
CA GLY A 682 -39.66 -2.80 6.68
C GLY A 682 -38.69 -3.00 5.50
N ILE A 683 -37.42 -2.61 5.66
CA ILE A 683 -36.32 -2.82 4.70
C ILE A 683 -35.84 -4.29 4.64
N PHE A 684 -36.12 -5.11 5.65
CA PHE A 684 -35.56 -6.47 5.79
C PHE A 684 -36.58 -7.62 5.76
N SER A 685 -37.85 -7.31 5.49
CA SER A 685 -38.85 -8.36 5.21
C SER A 685 -38.54 -9.03 3.87
N THR A 686 -38.40 -10.36 3.84
CA THR A 686 -38.11 -11.13 2.61
C THR A 686 -39.28 -11.21 1.63
N ARG A 687 -40.41 -10.60 1.98
CA ARG A 687 -41.56 -10.28 1.11
C ARG A 687 -42.07 -8.89 1.52
N PRO A 688 -42.46 -8.01 0.57
CA PRO A 688 -43.01 -6.71 0.92
C PRO A 688 -44.34 -6.87 1.69
N PRO A 689 -44.66 -5.98 2.66
CA PRO A 689 -45.96 -5.98 3.30
C PRO A 689 -47.05 -5.69 2.25
N SER A 690 -48.07 -6.55 2.21
CA SER A 690 -49.20 -6.41 1.30
C SER A 690 -49.94 -5.09 1.54
N ARG A 691 -50.18 -4.31 0.47
CA ARG A 691 -50.92 -3.03 0.50
C ARG A 691 -52.22 -3.16 1.31
N ALA A 692 -52.27 -2.51 2.47
CA ALA A 692 -53.54 -2.26 3.16
C ALA A 692 -54.38 -1.30 2.30
N ARG A 693 -55.53 -1.78 1.80
CA ARG A 693 -56.51 -0.93 1.12
C ARG A 693 -57.13 0.02 2.15
N SER A 694 -57.00 1.33 1.94
CA SER A 694 -58.06 2.27 2.30
C SER A 694 -58.39 3.11 1.07
N ARG A 695 -59.69 3.35 0.86
CA ARG A 695 -60.23 4.10 -0.28
C ARG A 695 -60.68 5.47 0.23
N SER A 696 -60.24 6.53 -0.42
CA SER A 696 -60.94 7.81 -0.46
C SER A 696 -60.80 8.38 -1.88
N ARG A 697 -61.87 9.04 -2.35
CA ARG A 697 -62.07 9.43 -3.75
C ARG A 697 -61.98 10.94 -3.89
N SER A 698 -61.19 11.44 -4.83
CA SER A 698 -61.42 12.75 -5.47
C SER A 698 -60.74 12.83 -6.85
N SER A 699 -61.58 13.06 -7.86
CA SER A 699 -61.35 13.66 -9.20
C SER A 699 -59.96 13.61 -9.88
N SER A 700 -59.99 12.95 -11.04
CA SER A 700 -59.02 12.91 -12.14
C SER A 700 -58.64 14.24 -12.81
N SER A 701 -57.38 14.36 -13.25
CA SER A 701 -57.01 14.59 -14.67
C SER A 701 -55.50 14.43 -14.91
N GLY A 702 -55.10 13.78 -16.03
CA GLY A 702 -53.71 13.73 -16.51
C GLY A 702 -52.88 12.54 -16.02
N GLY A 703 -52.38 11.70 -16.95
CA GLY A 703 -51.60 10.50 -16.64
C GLY A 703 -50.11 10.64 -16.97
N GLY A 704 -49.27 9.88 -16.26
CA GLY A 704 -47.82 9.76 -16.51
C GLY A 704 -47.17 8.86 -15.45
N PHE A 705 -46.36 7.89 -15.85
CA PHE A 705 -45.72 6.93 -14.93
C PHE A 705 -44.65 7.62 -14.06
N GLY A 706 -44.71 7.42 -12.74
CA GLY A 706 -43.72 7.90 -11.79
C GLY A 706 -43.28 6.82 -10.79
N SER A 707 -42.25 6.06 -11.13
CA SER A 707 -41.41 5.37 -10.13
C SER A 707 -40.22 6.26 -9.82
N GLY A 708 -40.12 6.77 -8.58
CA GLY A 708 -39.04 7.67 -8.16
C GLY A 708 -37.67 7.01 -8.17
N GLY A 709 -37.02 7.01 -9.34
CA GLY A 709 -35.57 7.03 -9.48
C GLY A 709 -35.11 8.49 -9.59
N PHE A 710 -33.90 8.77 -9.12
CA PHE A 710 -33.30 10.10 -9.13
C PHE A 710 -33.38 10.77 -10.52
N PRO A 711 -33.74 12.06 -10.61
CA PRO A 711 -33.59 12.82 -11.84
C PRO A 711 -32.10 12.99 -12.14
N ILE A 712 -31.65 12.41 -13.25
CA ILE A 712 -30.32 12.68 -13.80
C ILE A 712 -30.36 14.11 -14.35
N SER A 713 -29.68 15.04 -13.67
CA SER A 713 -29.45 16.38 -14.20
C SER A 713 -28.70 16.29 -15.53
N GLY A 714 -29.19 16.98 -16.55
CA GLY A 714 -28.80 16.78 -17.94
C GLY A 714 -27.30 16.92 -18.24
N PHE A 715 -26.88 16.18 -19.27
CA PHE A 715 -25.57 16.27 -19.89
C PHE A 715 -25.25 17.70 -20.37
N THR A 716 -23.99 18.10 -20.25
CA THR A 716 -23.37 18.92 -21.30
C THR A 716 -23.14 18.05 -22.54
N THR A 717 -23.63 18.51 -23.69
CA THR A 717 -23.59 17.81 -24.98
C THR A 717 -22.15 17.55 -25.43
N LEU A 718 -21.77 16.27 -25.56
CA LEU A 718 -20.49 15.83 -26.12
C LEU A 718 -20.67 15.26 -27.54
N ASP A 719 -21.43 15.97 -28.38
CA ASP A 719 -21.75 15.58 -29.77
C ASP A 719 -20.61 15.88 -30.78
N SER A 720 -19.35 15.94 -30.32
CA SER A 720 -18.19 16.13 -31.18
C SER A 720 -17.12 15.07 -30.93
N SER A 721 -16.41 14.69 -32.00
CA SER A 721 -15.31 13.72 -31.96
C SER A 721 -14.20 14.09 -30.96
N GLY A 722 -14.01 15.38 -30.68
CA GLY A 722 -13.09 15.87 -29.65
C GLY A 722 -13.49 15.48 -28.21
N GLY A 723 -14.79 15.35 -27.93
CA GLY A 723 -15.28 14.97 -26.60
C GLY A 723 -14.86 13.55 -26.17
N PHE A 724 -14.79 12.63 -27.13
CA PHE A 724 -14.36 11.25 -26.88
C PHE A 724 -12.84 11.14 -26.65
N ASP A 725 -12.05 11.93 -27.38
CA ASP A 725 -10.61 12.06 -27.12
C ASP A 725 -10.33 12.77 -25.80
N GLU A 726 -11.16 13.74 -25.39
CA GLU A 726 -11.05 14.36 -24.07
C GLU A 726 -11.42 13.38 -22.93
N ALA A 727 -12.49 12.59 -23.06
CA ALA A 727 -12.81 11.54 -22.10
C ALA A 727 -11.68 10.48 -22.03
N SER A 728 -11.16 10.06 -23.18
CA SER A 728 -10.02 9.15 -23.28
C SER A 728 -8.73 9.74 -22.70
N ARG A 729 -8.52 11.06 -22.81
CA ARG A 729 -7.42 11.80 -22.19
C ARG A 729 -7.59 11.85 -20.68
N LYS A 730 -8.77 12.25 -20.17
CA LYS A 730 -9.11 12.28 -18.74
C LYS A 730 -8.96 10.91 -18.08
N ILE A 731 -9.35 9.82 -18.74
CA ILE A 731 -9.13 8.45 -18.24
C ILE A 731 -7.62 8.11 -18.18
N ARG A 732 -6.84 8.51 -19.18
CA ARG A 732 -5.39 8.26 -19.26
C ARG A 732 -4.60 9.08 -18.24
N GLU A 733 -5.05 10.30 -17.98
CA GLU A 733 -4.54 11.25 -16.99
C GLU A 733 -4.91 10.82 -15.57
N ALA A 734 -6.16 10.40 -15.33
CA ALA A 734 -6.57 9.74 -14.10
C ALA A 734 -5.75 8.46 -13.84
N MET A 735 -5.42 7.66 -14.86
CA MET A 735 -4.50 6.52 -14.71
C MET A 735 -3.07 6.95 -14.37
N LYS A 736 -2.56 8.06 -14.93
CA LYS A 736 -1.24 8.62 -14.59
C LYS A 736 -1.20 9.07 -13.12
N ASN A 737 -2.21 9.82 -12.68
CA ASN A 737 -2.32 10.32 -11.31
C ASN A 737 -2.56 9.18 -10.30
N ARG A 738 -3.40 8.19 -10.63
CA ARG A 738 -3.57 6.95 -9.85
C ARG A 738 -2.28 6.12 -9.75
N ARG A 739 -1.42 6.12 -10.77
CA ARG A 739 -0.11 5.45 -10.72
C ARG A 739 0.82 6.13 -9.72
N HIS A 740 0.91 7.47 -9.74
CA HIS A 740 1.66 8.22 -8.72
C HIS A 740 1.16 7.93 -7.29
N LYS A 741 -0.17 7.94 -7.07
CA LYS A 741 -0.78 7.59 -5.77
C LYS A 741 -0.50 6.14 -5.34
N THR A 742 -0.41 5.20 -6.29
CA THR A 742 -0.05 3.79 -6.03
C THR A 742 1.36 3.66 -5.46
N ASP A 743 2.33 4.38 -6.04
CA ASP A 743 3.72 4.28 -5.64
C ASP A 743 3.97 4.92 -4.27
N GLN A 744 3.14 5.91 -3.88
CA GLN A 744 3.08 6.45 -2.53
C GLN A 744 2.53 5.42 -1.51
N GLU A 745 1.37 4.81 -1.77
CA GLU A 745 0.71 3.82 -0.88
C GLU A 745 1.50 2.50 -0.69
N ARG A 746 2.40 2.18 -1.64
CA ARG A 746 3.33 1.03 -1.55
C ARG A 746 4.35 1.19 -0.43
N THR A 747 4.80 2.40 -0.15
CA THR A 747 5.85 2.69 0.85
C THR A 747 5.35 2.77 2.30
N GLU A 748 4.05 2.99 2.53
CA GLU A 748 3.55 3.46 3.83
C GLU A 748 2.88 2.39 4.71
N GLY A 749 2.89 1.10 4.35
CA GLY A 749 2.07 0.12 5.11
C GLY A 749 2.49 -1.34 5.10
N ASP A 750 3.79 -1.63 5.13
CA ASP A 750 4.28 -2.96 5.55
C ASP A 750 4.25 -3.14 7.08
N ASP A 751 4.14 -2.06 7.88
CA ASP A 751 4.33 -2.11 9.34
C ASP A 751 3.04 -2.37 10.17
N GLU A 752 1.84 -1.95 9.71
CA GLU A 752 0.64 -1.92 10.57
C GLU A 752 0.03 -3.30 10.98
N ASP A 753 0.40 -4.41 10.32
CA ASP A 753 -0.29 -5.72 10.49
C ASP A 753 0.48 -6.78 11.30
N ASP A 754 1.80 -6.67 11.49
CA ASP A 754 2.59 -7.67 12.25
C ASP A 754 2.62 -7.39 13.78
N ASP A 755 2.20 -6.20 14.22
CA ASP A 755 2.20 -5.78 15.64
C ASP A 755 1.14 -6.49 16.50
N ASN A 756 0.07 -7.04 15.91
CA ASN A 756 -1.02 -7.73 16.66
C ASN A 756 -0.72 -9.23 16.96
N TRP A 757 0.53 -9.69 16.88
CA TRP A 757 0.91 -11.04 17.32
C TRP A 757 2.31 -11.14 17.96
N ARG A 758 3.20 -10.15 17.76
CA ARG A 758 4.58 -10.22 18.26
C ARG A 758 4.77 -9.94 19.77
N LEU A 759 3.69 -9.64 20.50
CA LEU A 759 3.72 -9.38 21.95
C LEU A 759 3.24 -10.57 22.81
N GLU A 760 2.95 -11.75 22.24
CA GLU A 760 2.31 -12.87 22.96
C GLU A 760 3.27 -13.97 23.48
N THR A 761 4.60 -13.83 23.34
CA THR A 761 5.56 -14.77 23.96
C THR A 761 6.73 -14.07 24.64
N GLY A 762 6.58 -13.77 25.93
CA GLY A 762 7.68 -13.36 26.79
C GLY A 762 8.27 -14.55 27.54
N VAL A 763 9.47 -14.99 27.15
CA VAL A 763 10.36 -15.85 27.96
C VAL A 763 11.80 -15.41 27.73
N ASN A 764 12.47 -14.94 28.78
CA ASN A 764 13.92 -14.75 28.80
C ASN A 764 14.59 -16.09 29.15
N GLY A 765 15.67 -16.47 28.45
CA GLY A 765 16.43 -17.68 28.78
C GLY A 765 17.52 -18.03 27.73
N PRO A 766 18.82 -18.10 28.11
CA PRO A 766 19.92 -18.29 27.16
C PRO A 766 20.38 -19.75 27.00
N LYS A 767 20.95 -20.08 25.82
CA LYS A 767 22.03 -21.07 25.51
C LYS A 767 22.14 -21.18 23.97
N ILE A 768 23.30 -21.00 23.32
CA ILE A 768 24.56 -21.78 23.33
C ILE A 768 24.40 -23.17 22.67
N TYR A 769 25.37 -23.48 21.79
CA TYR A 769 25.71 -24.70 21.01
C TYR A 769 25.49 -24.55 19.49
N ARG A 770 26.49 -24.37 18.61
CA ARG A 770 27.81 -25.04 18.38
C ARG A 770 27.69 -26.38 17.63
N LYS A 771 27.97 -26.36 16.32
CA LYS A 771 28.59 -27.42 15.49
C LYS A 771 29.02 -26.75 14.17
N ILE A 772 30.30 -26.41 13.99
CA ILE A 772 31.46 -27.28 13.70
C ILE A 772 31.35 -27.88 12.29
N SER A 773 32.31 -27.46 11.47
CA SER A 773 32.57 -27.92 10.10
C SER A 773 33.67 -28.99 10.10
N TYR A 774 33.71 -29.81 9.06
CA TYR A 774 34.93 -30.47 8.58
C TYR A 774 35.08 -30.08 7.08
N TYR A 775 36.12 -29.33 6.69
CA TYR A 775 37.48 -29.79 6.33
C TYR A 775 37.49 -30.71 5.09
N ASN A 776 38.43 -30.66 4.11
CA ASN A 776 39.52 -29.73 3.74
C ASN A 776 40.05 -30.12 2.31
N MET A 777 41.02 -29.50 1.62
CA MET A 777 41.42 -28.08 1.41
C MET A 777 42.70 -28.03 0.54
N THR A 778 42.59 -27.68 -0.75
CA THR A 778 43.73 -27.39 -1.66
C THR A 778 43.23 -26.43 -2.77
N LEU A 779 43.78 -25.24 -3.10
CA LEU A 779 45.16 -24.71 -3.17
C LEU A 779 46.04 -25.49 -4.16
N SER A 780 46.78 -24.88 -5.09
CA SER A 780 47.12 -23.46 -5.34
C SER A 780 47.29 -23.19 -6.87
N SER A 781 47.24 -21.94 -7.37
CA SER A 781 48.39 -21.08 -7.80
C SER A 781 49.47 -21.77 -8.67
N SER A 782 50.15 -21.11 -9.62
CA SER A 782 50.42 -19.67 -9.80
C SER A 782 50.84 -19.32 -11.25
N SER A 783 51.08 -18.02 -11.49
CA SER A 783 51.86 -17.38 -12.58
C SER A 783 53.22 -18.06 -12.89
N THR A 784 53.92 -17.86 -14.03
CA THR A 784 54.36 -16.58 -14.66
C THR A 784 54.70 -16.69 -16.18
N HIS A 785 55.10 -15.55 -16.77
CA HIS A 785 55.44 -15.22 -18.16
C HIS A 785 56.52 -16.05 -18.92
N ASP A 786 56.33 -16.06 -20.25
CA ASP A 786 57.28 -15.97 -21.39
C ASP A 786 58.50 -16.91 -21.56
N ASN A 787 58.34 -17.85 -22.52
CA ASN A 787 59.15 -18.07 -23.74
C ASN A 787 60.71 -18.14 -23.71
N PRO A 788 61.34 -18.94 -24.61
CA PRO A 788 61.31 -20.41 -24.78
C PRO A 788 62.79 -20.92 -24.97
N PRO A 789 63.16 -21.99 -25.72
CA PRO A 789 62.51 -23.25 -26.11
C PRO A 789 63.33 -24.53 -25.73
N LEU A 790 62.87 -25.68 -26.26
CA LEU A 790 63.61 -26.91 -26.63
C LEU A 790 63.74 -28.13 -25.67
N SER A 791 63.21 -29.24 -26.22
CA SER A 791 63.65 -30.65 -26.15
C SER A 791 63.63 -31.47 -24.84
N ALA A 792 62.81 -32.54 -24.90
CA ALA A 792 63.18 -33.95 -24.63
C ALA A 792 63.36 -34.42 -23.17
N LEU A 793 63.02 -35.66 -22.75
CA LEU A 793 62.40 -36.85 -23.39
C LEU A 793 61.91 -37.80 -22.26
N THR A 794 60.85 -38.61 -22.50
CA THR A 794 60.53 -39.91 -21.83
C THR A 794 60.31 -39.96 -20.30
N SER A 795 59.60 -40.92 -19.67
CA SER A 795 58.51 -41.87 -19.99
C SER A 795 58.01 -42.47 -18.62
N THR A 796 56.97 -43.29 -18.40
CA THR A 796 56.17 -44.21 -19.25
C THR A 796 54.83 -44.61 -18.55
N SER A 797 53.82 -45.05 -19.34
CA SER A 797 52.74 -46.04 -19.03
C SER A 797 51.69 -45.79 -17.92
N ARG A 798 50.37 -45.63 -18.22
CA ARG A 798 49.28 -46.63 -18.54
C ARG A 798 48.63 -47.27 -17.27
N THR A 799 47.32 -47.57 -17.13
CA THR A 799 46.08 -47.57 -17.96
C THR A 799 44.87 -47.62 -17.01
N ALA A 800 43.82 -46.77 -17.10
CA ALA A 800 42.61 -46.85 -17.93
C ALA A 800 41.50 -47.85 -17.50
N ALA A 801 40.33 -47.36 -17.04
CA ALA A 801 38.97 -47.91 -17.28
C ALA A 801 37.84 -46.94 -16.80
N THR A 802 36.73 -46.88 -17.54
CA THR A 802 35.45 -46.20 -17.25
C THR A 802 34.31 -47.17 -17.69
N PRO A 803 32.97 -46.89 -17.73
CA PRO A 803 32.20 -45.66 -17.42
C PRO A 803 30.85 -45.87 -16.67
N SER A 804 30.10 -44.78 -16.36
CA SER A 804 28.84 -44.43 -17.09
C SER A 804 27.79 -43.53 -16.37
N TRP A 805 27.22 -42.61 -17.18
CA TRP A 805 25.90 -41.95 -17.19
C TRP A 805 25.35 -40.95 -16.12
N LEU A 806 24.90 -39.81 -16.70
CA LEU A 806 23.90 -38.79 -16.32
C LEU A 806 24.30 -37.55 -15.46
N PRO A 807 24.02 -36.31 -15.94
CA PRO A 807 24.42 -35.07 -15.28
C PRO A 807 23.30 -34.35 -14.50
N GLN A 808 23.66 -33.61 -13.45
CA GLN A 808 22.82 -32.55 -12.85
C GLN A 808 23.62 -31.26 -12.64
N HIS A 809 22.98 -30.12 -12.96
CA HIS A 809 23.57 -28.78 -12.84
C HIS A 809 23.81 -28.36 -11.38
N LYS A 810 24.96 -27.72 -11.12
CA LYS A 810 25.24 -26.99 -9.86
C LYS A 810 24.95 -25.48 -10.00
N PRO A 811 24.50 -24.80 -8.93
CA PRO A 811 24.48 -23.34 -8.85
C PRO A 811 25.81 -22.78 -8.31
N ALA A 812 26.15 -21.53 -8.67
CA ALA A 812 27.30 -20.82 -8.11
C ALA A 812 26.89 -19.56 -7.35
N LYS A 813 27.48 -19.35 -6.16
CA LYS A 813 27.50 -18.07 -5.44
C LYS A 813 28.94 -17.57 -5.42
N GLN A 814 29.13 -16.26 -5.60
CA GLN A 814 30.43 -15.61 -5.42
C GLN A 814 30.22 -14.27 -4.70
N ARG A 815 30.44 -14.24 -3.38
CA ARG A 815 30.55 -13.03 -2.53
C ARG A 815 31.28 -13.36 -1.23
N MET A 816 32.61 -13.23 -1.24
CA MET A 816 33.48 -12.93 -0.08
C MET A 816 34.91 -12.71 -0.59
N ALA A 817 35.25 -11.46 -0.91
CA ALA A 817 36.61 -11.04 -1.25
C ALA A 817 36.69 -9.51 -1.07
N LEU A 818 37.04 -9.05 0.14
CA LEU A 818 37.39 -7.64 0.44
C LEU A 818 37.99 -7.49 1.85
N SER A 819 37.64 -8.35 2.81
CA SER A 819 38.10 -8.25 4.22
C SER A 819 39.52 -8.77 4.51
N LEU A 820 40.27 -9.25 3.50
CA LEU A 820 41.54 -9.98 3.69
C LEU A 820 42.76 -9.29 3.07
N LYS A 821 42.63 -8.05 2.57
CA LYS A 821 43.76 -7.25 2.06
C LYS A 821 44.46 -6.37 3.09
N ASN A 822 43.83 -6.06 4.23
CA ASN A 822 44.35 -5.07 5.18
C ASN A 822 45.18 -5.66 6.34
N LEU A 823 45.27 -6.99 6.49
CA LEU A 823 45.98 -7.63 7.62
C LEU A 823 47.41 -8.12 7.30
N MET A 824 47.84 -8.04 6.03
CA MET A 824 49.14 -8.56 5.57
C MET A 824 50.14 -7.47 5.17
N GLY A 825 49.82 -6.19 5.39
CA GLY A 825 50.68 -5.05 5.03
C GLY A 825 51.61 -4.53 6.13
N SER A 826 51.56 -5.08 7.35
CA SER A 826 52.14 -4.45 8.55
C SER A 826 53.41 -5.13 9.11
N MET A 827 54.13 -5.95 8.33
CA MET A 827 55.28 -6.72 8.84
C MET A 827 56.57 -6.69 8.00
N LEU A 828 56.66 -5.89 6.94
CA LEU A 828 57.92 -5.67 6.20
C LEU A 828 58.07 -4.17 5.90
N GLY A 829 59.09 -3.55 6.47
CA GLY A 829 59.38 -2.12 6.28
C GLY A 829 60.38 -1.85 5.17
N GLY A 830 60.25 -0.70 4.51
CA GLY A 830 61.28 -0.16 3.61
C GLY A 830 60.75 0.80 2.54
N GLY A 831 61.31 2.02 2.48
CA GLY A 831 61.35 2.83 1.26
C GLY A 831 60.17 3.77 0.98
N SER A 832 60.33 5.03 1.38
CA SER A 832 59.46 6.18 1.12
C SER A 832 58.84 6.30 -0.29
N ALA A 833 57.51 6.34 -0.35
CA ALA A 833 56.73 7.20 -1.25
C ALA A 833 55.44 7.62 -0.52
N LYS A 834 55.18 8.93 -0.39
CA LYS A 834 54.00 9.43 0.35
C LYS A 834 52.71 9.09 -0.39
N GLN A 835 51.99 8.07 0.09
CA GLN A 835 50.55 7.93 -0.10
C GLN A 835 49.86 8.55 1.12
N ASP A 836 48.99 9.53 0.91
CA ASP A 836 48.28 10.21 1.99
C ASP A 836 47.35 9.23 2.72
N SER A 837 47.81 8.75 3.87
CA SER A 837 47.01 7.96 4.80
C SER A 837 45.89 8.83 5.37
N LYS A 838 44.64 8.45 5.09
CA LYS A 838 43.46 9.11 5.66
C LYS A 838 43.56 9.10 7.20
N PRO A 839 43.37 10.24 7.88
CA PRO A 839 43.47 10.30 9.35
C PRO A 839 42.45 9.37 10.00
N SER A 840 42.78 8.80 11.16
CA SER A 840 41.82 8.00 11.92
C SER A 840 40.62 8.85 12.38
N SER A 841 39.49 8.21 12.69
CA SER A 841 38.27 8.93 13.11
C SER A 841 38.46 9.77 14.38
N SER A 842 39.42 9.39 15.23
CA SER A 842 39.87 10.11 16.43
C SER A 842 40.91 11.21 16.15
N GLU A 843 41.68 11.09 15.07
CA GLU A 843 42.59 12.16 14.63
C GLU A 843 41.81 13.31 14.00
N LEU A 844 40.74 13.03 13.24
CA LEU A 844 39.94 14.05 12.56
C LEU A 844 39.23 15.00 13.54
N PHE A 845 38.48 14.46 14.50
CA PHE A 845 37.77 15.23 15.53
C PHE A 845 38.00 14.59 16.90
N ALA A 846 38.14 15.43 17.94
CA ALA A 846 38.28 14.95 19.30
C ALA A 846 37.04 14.15 19.73
N LYS A 847 37.26 12.97 20.33
CA LYS A 847 36.21 12.17 20.97
C LYS A 847 35.91 12.76 22.35
N THR A 848 34.66 12.67 22.81
CA THR A 848 34.30 13.03 24.20
C THR A 848 34.95 12.06 25.18
N ASP A 849 35.50 12.58 26.29
CA ASP A 849 36.16 11.79 27.33
C ASP A 849 35.40 11.97 28.67
N PRO A 850 34.85 10.90 29.29
CA PRO A 850 34.16 11.00 30.58
C PRO A 850 34.97 11.67 31.69
N GLY A 851 36.31 11.58 31.66
CA GLY A 851 37.19 12.21 32.66
C GLY A 851 37.31 13.73 32.53
N VAL A 852 36.96 14.31 31.37
CA VAL A 852 37.10 15.75 31.07
C VAL A 852 35.75 16.41 30.73
N ASP A 853 34.86 15.67 30.08
CA ASP A 853 33.55 16.12 29.62
C ASP A 853 32.39 15.69 30.57
N GLY A 854 32.69 14.92 31.62
CA GLY A 854 31.75 14.40 32.61
C GLY A 854 31.05 13.09 32.20
N GLU A 855 30.48 12.37 33.17
CA GLU A 855 29.77 11.11 32.92
C GLU A 855 28.54 11.27 32.00
N GLU A 856 28.00 12.49 31.87
CA GLU A 856 26.88 12.81 30.97
C GLU A 856 27.14 12.39 29.51
N CYS A 857 28.38 12.42 29.02
CA CYS A 857 28.70 12.00 27.65
C CYS A 857 28.48 10.50 27.38
N LEU A 858 28.30 9.68 28.41
CA LEU A 858 27.93 8.26 28.31
C LEU A 858 26.40 8.05 28.23
N HIS A 859 25.61 9.06 28.58
CA HIS A 859 24.15 8.99 28.63
C HIS A 859 23.53 9.78 27.49
N ASP A 860 22.90 9.10 26.54
CA ASP A 860 22.41 9.70 25.30
C ASP A 860 21.36 10.80 25.51
N CYS A 861 20.40 10.56 26.41
CA CYS A 861 19.31 11.49 26.71
C CYS A 861 18.57 11.03 27.97
N GLU A 862 18.24 11.95 28.88
CA GLU A 862 17.51 11.64 30.11
C GLU A 862 15.99 11.51 29.90
N ASN A 863 15.42 12.37 29.05
CA ASN A 863 13.96 12.57 28.92
C ASN A 863 13.41 12.37 27.49
N CYS A 864 14.07 11.55 26.66
CA CYS A 864 13.66 11.36 25.27
C CYS A 864 12.37 10.53 25.11
N SER A 865 11.26 11.25 24.91
CA SER A 865 9.93 10.68 24.64
C SER A 865 9.68 10.37 23.15
N VAL A 866 10.52 10.87 22.25
CA VAL A 866 10.35 10.79 20.80
C VAL A 866 11.26 9.72 20.22
N ARG A 867 10.70 8.86 19.34
CA ARG A 867 11.41 7.77 18.67
C ARG A 867 11.01 7.70 17.20
N TYR A 868 11.89 7.14 16.37
CA TYR A 868 11.56 6.87 14.97
C TYR A 868 10.41 5.85 14.83
N PRO A 869 9.67 5.87 13.69
CA PRO A 869 8.60 4.92 13.42
C PRO A 869 9.07 3.46 13.51
N ARG A 870 8.18 2.56 13.98
CA ARG A 870 8.40 1.11 14.03
C ARG A 870 8.44 0.50 12.62
N GLY A 871 9.57 0.65 11.95
CA GLY A 871 9.76 0.34 10.53
C GLY A 871 11.01 1.01 9.96
N PHE A 872 11.47 2.10 10.58
CA PHE A 872 12.70 2.80 10.25
C PHE A 872 13.91 1.89 10.41
N LYS A 873 14.43 1.38 9.28
CA LYS A 873 15.61 0.50 9.22
C LYS A 873 16.75 1.16 8.46
N ILE A 874 17.89 1.14 9.11
CA ILE A 874 19.16 1.65 8.62
C ILE A 874 20.19 0.52 8.72
N GLU A 875 21.17 0.51 7.84
CA GLU A 875 22.26 -0.46 7.94
C GLU A 875 23.20 -0.06 9.07
N GLU A 876 23.38 -0.91 10.08
CA GLU A 876 24.30 -0.67 11.20
C GLU A 876 25.63 -1.44 11.07
N GLU A 877 25.70 -2.48 10.24
CA GLU A 877 26.86 -3.40 10.15
C GLU A 877 28.05 -2.88 9.31
N ASP A 878 27.81 -2.08 8.26
CA ASP A 878 28.89 -1.53 7.42
C ASP A 878 29.69 -0.44 8.16
N VAL A 879 30.98 -0.31 7.82
CA VAL A 879 31.83 0.82 8.24
C VAL A 879 31.40 2.11 7.52
N LEU A 880 31.15 3.20 8.28
CA LEU A 880 30.75 4.50 7.71
C LEU A 880 31.92 5.37 7.26
N TYR A 881 32.98 5.38 8.06
CA TYR A 881 34.04 6.36 7.98
C TYR A 881 34.88 6.20 6.70
N GLY A 882 35.16 7.32 6.02
CA GLY A 882 36.04 7.36 4.85
C GLY A 882 35.40 6.97 3.51
N PHE A 883 34.09 6.68 3.47
CA PHE A 883 33.31 6.35 2.26
C PHE A 883 32.39 7.51 1.84
N VAL A 884 33.02 8.65 1.55
CA VAL A 884 32.40 9.93 1.18
C VAL A 884 33.11 10.48 -0.05
N GLU A 885 32.38 11.10 -0.98
CA GLU A 885 33.01 11.89 -2.04
C GLU A 885 33.45 13.25 -1.50
N ALA A 886 34.68 13.66 -1.81
CA ALA A 886 35.22 14.98 -1.48
C ALA A 886 34.47 16.13 -2.19
N TRP A 887 34.45 17.31 -1.55
CA TRP A 887 34.06 18.59 -2.17
C TRP A 887 34.83 19.75 -1.50
N SER A 888 35.14 20.80 -2.26
CA SER A 888 35.84 22.00 -1.77
C SER A 888 34.89 23.01 -1.14
N THR A 889 33.73 23.21 -1.77
CA THR A 889 32.71 24.20 -1.41
C THR A 889 31.32 23.56 -1.44
N HIS A 890 30.39 24.05 -0.62
CA HIS A 890 29.02 23.55 -0.52
C HIS A 890 28.05 24.74 -0.60
N LEU A 891 27.23 24.75 -1.65
CA LEU A 891 26.25 25.80 -1.92
C LEU A 891 24.86 25.28 -1.64
N LEU A 892 24.14 25.98 -0.76
CA LEU A 892 22.74 25.72 -0.45
C LEU A 892 21.87 26.72 -1.21
N VAL A 893 20.95 26.22 -2.03
CA VAL A 893 19.98 27.05 -2.76
C VAL A 893 18.68 27.09 -1.97
N GLY A 894 18.23 28.27 -1.56
CA GLY A 894 16.91 28.46 -0.97
C GLY A 894 15.81 28.14 -1.98
N THR A 895 14.78 27.41 -1.53
CA THR A 895 13.68 26.99 -2.40
C THR A 895 12.32 26.96 -1.72
N GLY A 896 12.22 27.30 -0.42
CA GLY A 896 11.01 27.10 0.42
C GLY A 896 10.65 25.63 0.70
N LYS A 897 10.80 24.78 -0.32
CA LYS A 897 10.45 23.36 -0.38
C LYS A 897 11.22 22.47 0.59
N THR A 898 10.59 21.37 0.97
CA THR A 898 11.19 20.31 1.81
C THR A 898 11.44 19.00 1.05
N ASP A 899 11.06 18.93 -0.23
CA ASP A 899 11.24 17.79 -1.13
C ASP A 899 11.39 18.30 -2.58
N TRP A 900 12.10 17.57 -3.42
CA TRP A 900 12.53 18.03 -4.76
C TRP A 900 12.45 16.89 -5.79
N VAL A 901 12.64 17.23 -7.07
CA VAL A 901 12.93 16.24 -8.11
C VAL A 901 14.20 15.45 -7.77
N ARG A 902 14.24 14.20 -8.23
CA ARG A 902 15.24 13.17 -7.88
C ARG A 902 16.69 13.67 -7.94
N ASP A 903 17.00 14.50 -8.93
CA ASP A 903 18.20 15.31 -8.97
C ASP A 903 17.79 16.79 -8.94
N VAL A 904 18.50 17.62 -8.18
CA VAL A 904 18.19 19.05 -8.05
C VAL A 904 18.58 19.84 -9.30
N ALA A 905 19.48 19.30 -10.12
CA ALA A 905 19.83 19.84 -11.42
C ALA A 905 18.69 19.72 -12.46
N ASP A 906 17.73 18.79 -12.27
CA ASP A 906 16.59 18.56 -13.18
C ASP A 906 15.43 19.57 -12.97
N GLU A 907 15.50 20.45 -11.97
CA GLU A 907 14.48 21.46 -11.66
C GLU A 907 14.53 22.61 -12.69
N LYS A 908 13.73 22.47 -13.76
CA LYS A 908 13.71 23.39 -14.90
C LYS A 908 13.43 24.85 -14.51
N GLY A 909 14.24 25.76 -15.06
CA GLY A 909 14.15 27.21 -14.82
C GLY A 909 14.80 27.66 -13.51
N SER A 910 15.25 26.73 -12.66
CA SER A 910 15.84 27.09 -11.37
C SER A 910 17.31 27.50 -11.47
N VAL A 911 17.77 28.19 -10.43
CA VAL A 911 19.20 28.48 -10.20
C VAL A 911 20.04 27.19 -10.12
N MET A 912 19.46 26.07 -9.68
CA MET A 912 20.16 24.77 -9.59
C MET A 912 20.46 24.18 -10.98
N GLU A 913 19.50 24.27 -11.92
CA GLU A 913 19.72 23.89 -13.32
C GLU A 913 20.81 24.75 -13.96
N ALA A 914 20.83 26.07 -13.66
CA ALA A 914 21.86 26.97 -14.15
C ALA A 914 23.26 26.64 -13.61
N PHE A 915 23.41 26.34 -12.32
CA PHE A 915 24.68 25.87 -11.76
C PHE A 915 25.15 24.55 -12.37
N SER A 916 24.24 23.63 -12.70
CA SER A 916 24.60 22.36 -13.35
C SER A 916 24.97 22.49 -14.83
N LYS A 917 24.61 23.59 -15.49
CA LYS A 917 24.97 23.88 -16.90
C LYS A 917 26.17 24.79 -17.06
N ALA A 918 26.56 25.51 -16.01
CA ALA A 918 27.72 26.38 -16.01
C ALA A 918 29.03 25.57 -15.90
N SER A 919 30.15 26.23 -16.20
CA SER A 919 31.49 25.65 -16.01
C SER A 919 31.78 25.34 -14.55
N GLU A 920 32.42 24.21 -14.26
CA GLU A 920 32.85 23.88 -12.90
C GLU A 920 33.79 24.95 -12.32
N PRO A 921 33.68 25.29 -11.01
CA PRO A 921 34.54 26.29 -10.39
C PRO A 921 36.00 25.85 -10.26
N THR A 922 36.91 26.81 -10.38
CA THR A 922 38.36 26.55 -10.40
C THR A 922 38.96 26.28 -9.02
N ASN A 923 38.25 26.60 -7.92
CA ASN A 923 38.66 26.25 -6.55
C ASN A 923 38.25 24.81 -6.13
N GLY A 924 37.85 23.98 -7.09
CA GLY A 924 37.60 22.55 -6.93
C GLY A 924 36.12 22.20 -6.80
N LYS A 925 35.84 20.93 -6.51
CA LYS A 925 34.49 20.35 -6.67
C LYS A 925 33.46 21.05 -5.78
N LEU A 926 32.45 21.65 -6.42
CA LEU A 926 31.29 22.25 -5.77
C LEU A 926 30.23 21.19 -5.45
N LYS A 927 29.77 21.16 -4.20
CA LYS A 927 28.58 20.42 -3.79
C LYS A 927 27.37 21.34 -3.87
N LEU A 928 26.40 21.01 -4.72
CA LEU A 928 25.13 21.73 -4.85
C LEU A 928 24.04 21.01 -4.06
N SER A 929 23.32 21.72 -3.21
CA SER A 929 22.15 21.20 -2.49
C SER A 929 20.98 22.18 -2.55
N ALA A 930 19.79 21.71 -2.89
CA ALA A 930 18.57 22.46 -2.60
C ALA A 930 18.29 22.47 -1.09
N SER A 931 17.63 23.53 -0.59
CA SER A 931 17.40 23.77 0.83
C SER A 931 16.03 24.40 1.09
N ASN A 932 15.42 24.13 2.25
CA ASN A 932 14.17 24.77 2.69
C ASN A 932 14.38 26.19 3.27
N MET A 933 15.58 26.76 3.12
CA MET A 933 15.84 28.16 3.44
C MET A 933 14.81 29.06 2.73
N PRO A 934 14.35 30.15 3.38
CA PRO A 934 13.38 31.07 2.81
C PRO A 934 13.91 31.76 1.55
N THR A 935 13.00 32.01 0.63
CA THR A 935 13.23 32.84 -0.57
C THR A 935 12.88 34.29 -0.24
N PRO A 936 13.42 35.30 -0.96
CA PRO A 936 13.15 36.73 -0.70
C PRO A 936 11.66 37.13 -0.67
N HIS A 937 10.78 36.33 -1.27
CA HIS A 937 9.33 36.55 -1.35
C HIS A 937 8.51 35.44 -0.66
N ASP A 938 9.17 34.49 0.02
CA ASP A 938 8.56 33.27 0.58
C ASP A 938 7.69 32.47 -0.42
N THR A 939 8.05 32.53 -1.71
CA THR A 939 7.46 31.77 -2.80
C THR A 939 8.28 30.51 -3.13
N ASP A 940 7.56 29.50 -3.62
CA ASP A 940 8.10 28.24 -4.15
C ASP A 940 8.36 28.30 -5.67
N ASP A 941 8.18 29.47 -6.31
CA ASP A 941 8.35 29.65 -7.76
C ASP A 941 9.83 29.88 -8.13
N TYR A 942 10.25 29.35 -9.28
CA TYR A 942 11.61 29.49 -9.80
C TYR A 942 11.78 30.68 -10.75
N SER A 943 10.69 31.38 -11.11
CA SER A 943 10.79 32.65 -11.85
C SER A 943 11.30 33.81 -11.01
N GLU A 944 11.20 33.72 -9.68
CA GLU A 944 11.63 34.78 -8.77
C GLU A 944 13.08 34.59 -8.28
N PRO A 945 13.80 35.68 -7.93
CA PRO A 945 15.16 35.58 -7.40
C PRO A 945 15.20 34.83 -6.07
N THR A 946 16.26 34.05 -5.82
CA THR A 946 16.41 33.26 -4.58
C THR A 946 17.59 33.71 -3.70
N THR A 947 17.69 33.16 -2.49
CA THR A 947 18.82 33.30 -1.57
C THR A 947 19.72 32.06 -1.61
N LEU A 948 21.04 32.24 -1.66
CA LEU A 948 22.04 31.17 -1.53
C LEU A 948 22.84 31.30 -0.24
N LEU A 949 23.26 30.18 0.36
CA LEU A 949 24.25 30.14 1.45
C LEU A 949 25.48 29.36 0.98
N LEU A 950 26.64 30.04 0.96
CA LEU A 950 27.92 29.49 0.56
C LEU A 950 28.74 29.04 1.78
N LEU A 951 29.09 27.76 1.83
CA LEU A 951 29.91 27.13 2.87
C LEU A 951 31.21 26.60 2.26
N PRO A 952 32.37 26.65 2.97
CA PRO A 952 32.54 27.09 4.35
C PRO A 952 32.54 28.61 4.57
N ALA A 953 32.39 29.45 3.53
CA ALA A 953 32.48 30.91 3.66
C ALA A 953 31.48 31.58 4.64
N PHE A 954 30.34 30.94 4.95
CA PHE A 954 29.24 31.52 5.73
C PHE A 954 28.72 32.86 5.14
N LYS A 955 28.67 32.96 3.80
CA LYS A 955 28.11 34.12 3.09
C LYS A 955 26.73 33.81 2.50
N LEU A 956 25.78 34.72 2.71
CA LEU A 956 24.46 34.74 2.10
C LEU A 956 24.50 35.63 0.84
N LEU A 957 24.03 35.10 -0.29
CA LEU A 957 23.81 35.85 -1.53
C LEU A 957 22.29 35.99 -1.69
N HIS A 958 21.76 37.21 -1.65
CA HIS A 958 20.33 37.46 -1.92
C HIS A 958 20.13 37.87 -3.38
N ASN A 959 18.88 37.83 -3.85
CA ASN A 959 18.47 38.27 -5.19
C ASN A 959 19.11 37.50 -6.35
N VAL A 960 19.43 36.21 -6.16
CA VAL A 960 20.09 35.41 -7.19
C VAL A 960 19.10 34.91 -8.23
N HIS A 961 19.30 35.35 -9.48
CA HIS A 961 18.58 34.88 -10.66
C HIS A 961 19.44 33.88 -11.48
N PRO A 962 18.87 32.93 -12.24
CA PRO A 962 19.64 31.96 -13.05
C PRO A 962 20.68 32.59 -14.00
N LEU A 963 20.41 33.79 -14.53
CA LEU A 963 21.35 34.52 -15.41
C LEU A 963 22.59 35.05 -14.67
N SER A 964 22.52 35.23 -13.35
CA SER A 964 23.65 35.73 -12.54
C SER A 964 24.67 34.63 -12.21
N VAL A 965 24.32 33.36 -12.43
CA VAL A 965 25.12 32.20 -12.00
C VAL A 965 26.55 32.16 -12.55
N PRO A 966 26.83 32.41 -13.85
CA PRO A 966 28.21 32.39 -14.36
C PRO A 966 29.12 33.39 -13.64
N ARG A 967 28.61 34.60 -13.35
CA ARG A 967 29.35 35.63 -12.61
C ARG A 967 29.53 35.28 -11.13
N ILE A 968 28.54 34.67 -10.50
CA ILE A 968 28.68 34.15 -9.13
C ILE A 968 29.77 33.09 -9.04
N ILE A 969 29.91 32.23 -10.06
CA ILE A 969 31.00 31.24 -10.12
C ILE A 969 32.36 31.94 -10.20
N THR A 970 32.53 32.87 -11.14
CA THR A 970 33.83 33.52 -11.41
C THR A 970 34.25 34.54 -10.35
N GLU A 971 33.33 35.37 -9.86
CA GLU A 971 33.62 36.51 -8.98
C GLU A 971 33.45 36.17 -7.48
N VAL A 972 32.69 35.13 -7.12
CA VAL A 972 32.44 34.75 -5.71
C VAL A 972 32.94 33.34 -5.40
N ILE A 973 32.44 32.30 -6.07
CA ILE A 973 32.75 30.92 -5.68
C ILE A 973 34.23 30.61 -5.85
N ASN A 974 34.83 30.97 -7.00
CA ASN A 974 36.26 30.73 -7.26
C ASN A 974 37.19 31.44 -6.26
N GLN A 975 36.75 32.54 -5.65
CA GLN A 975 37.51 33.31 -4.66
C GLN A 975 37.22 32.88 -3.22
N ALA A 976 36.14 32.12 -2.98
CA ALA A 976 35.72 31.74 -1.64
C ALA A 976 36.63 30.68 -0.99
N PRO A 977 36.76 30.69 0.36
CA PRO A 977 37.51 29.68 1.09
C PRO A 977 36.91 28.28 0.89
N THR A 978 37.79 27.29 0.83
CA THR A 978 37.48 25.87 0.64
C THR A 978 37.68 25.09 1.94
N SER A 979 37.33 23.80 1.94
CA SER A 979 37.58 22.88 3.06
C SER A 979 39.06 22.74 3.48
N THR A 980 40.02 23.10 2.62
CA THR A 980 41.46 23.10 2.90
C THR A 980 42.05 24.47 3.19
N SER A 981 41.32 25.55 2.88
CA SER A 981 41.84 26.91 3.05
C SER A 981 42.12 27.20 4.53
N PRO A 982 43.22 27.88 4.89
CA PRO A 982 43.50 28.26 6.27
C PRO A 982 42.41 29.18 6.83
N LEU A 983 42.35 29.33 8.16
CA LEU A 983 41.41 30.22 8.86
C LEU A 983 41.84 31.69 8.78
N HIS A 984 41.91 32.23 7.57
CA HIS A 984 42.09 33.65 7.31
C HIS A 984 40.83 34.28 6.68
N PRO A 985 40.57 35.57 6.94
CA PRO A 985 39.59 36.35 6.21
C PRO A 985 39.81 36.25 4.70
N THR A 986 38.73 36.14 3.94
CA THR A 986 38.77 36.13 2.48
C THR A 986 37.88 37.25 1.96
N PRO A 987 38.44 38.32 1.35
CA PRO A 987 37.65 39.43 0.85
C PRO A 987 36.79 38.96 -0.33
N LEU A 988 35.48 39.16 -0.22
CA LEU A 988 34.49 38.86 -1.25
C LEU A 988 33.70 40.15 -1.57
N PRO A 989 33.26 40.36 -2.81
CA PRO A 989 32.56 41.59 -3.20
C PRO A 989 31.25 41.77 -2.43
N ALA A 990 30.94 43.00 -2.00
CA ALA A 990 29.72 43.29 -1.23
C ALA A 990 28.43 43.17 -2.06
N SER A 991 28.53 43.36 -3.38
CA SER A 991 27.44 43.13 -4.33
C SER A 991 27.99 42.82 -5.71
N LEU A 992 27.18 42.18 -6.56
CA LEU A 992 27.42 42.00 -7.99
C LEU A 992 26.33 42.76 -8.77
N PRO A 993 26.70 43.64 -9.72
CA PRO A 993 25.71 44.35 -10.53
C PRO A 993 24.91 43.39 -11.41
N SER A 994 23.64 43.71 -11.62
CA SER A 994 22.66 42.92 -12.36
C SER A 994 23.16 42.51 -13.77
N PRO A 995 22.90 41.27 -14.21
CA PRO A 995 23.25 40.81 -15.56
C PRO A 995 22.38 41.44 -16.65
N ASP A 996 21.17 41.92 -16.31
CA ASP A 996 20.28 42.64 -17.24
C ASP A 996 19.35 43.59 -16.46
N PRO A 997 19.73 44.87 -16.30
CA PRO A 997 18.90 45.88 -15.65
C PRO A 997 17.61 46.20 -16.43
N ALA A 998 17.60 46.00 -17.76
CA ALA A 998 16.44 46.30 -18.60
C ALA A 998 15.34 45.24 -18.48
N ALA A 999 15.70 44.00 -18.14
CA ALA A 999 14.79 42.93 -17.78
C ALA A 999 14.24 43.04 -16.33
N GLY A 1000 14.61 44.09 -15.57
CA GLY A 1000 14.15 44.29 -14.19
C GLY A 1000 14.79 43.37 -13.14
N ILE A 1001 15.92 42.74 -13.47
CA ILE A 1001 16.62 41.84 -12.55
C ILE A 1001 17.40 42.68 -11.52
N PRO A 1002 17.22 42.45 -10.20
CA PRO A 1002 17.95 43.17 -9.15
C PRO A 1002 19.43 42.75 -9.03
N ASP A 1003 20.24 43.62 -8.42
CA ASP A 1003 21.63 43.32 -8.04
C ASP A 1003 21.71 42.23 -6.96
N VAL A 1004 22.76 41.39 -7.04
CA VAL A 1004 23.01 40.32 -6.07
C VAL A 1004 23.80 40.88 -4.89
N SER A 1005 23.19 40.99 -3.71
CA SER A 1005 23.86 41.49 -2.50
C SER A 1005 24.47 40.35 -1.68
N LEU A 1006 25.71 40.52 -1.21
CA LEU A 1006 26.39 39.57 -0.33
C LEU A 1006 26.37 40.07 1.11
N LYS A 1007 25.95 39.20 2.04
CA LYS A 1007 25.92 39.45 3.49
C LYS A 1007 26.57 38.29 4.24
N ASP A 1008 27.03 38.52 5.47
CA ASP A 1008 27.44 37.44 6.36
C ASP A 1008 26.23 36.69 6.93
N CYS A 1009 26.34 35.37 7.02
CA CYS A 1009 25.35 34.53 7.70
C CYS A 1009 25.46 34.76 9.23
N PRO A 1010 24.36 35.16 9.90
CA PRO A 1010 24.38 35.54 11.31
C PRO A 1010 24.59 34.36 12.26
N HIS A 1011 24.43 33.11 11.79
CA HIS A 1011 24.50 31.91 12.62
C HIS A 1011 25.95 31.51 12.94
N ASN A 1012 26.17 31.00 14.16
CA ASN A 1012 27.47 30.49 14.61
C ASN A 1012 27.68 29.02 14.22
N ALA A 1013 26.59 28.27 14.08
CA ALA A 1013 26.57 26.94 13.51
C ALA A 1013 25.33 26.72 12.62
N VAL A 1014 25.44 25.81 11.65
CA VAL A 1014 24.33 25.39 10.79
C VAL A 1014 24.26 23.86 10.76
N ILE A 1015 23.09 23.34 11.12
CA ILE A 1015 22.73 21.92 11.06
C ILE A 1015 21.92 21.68 9.78
N LEU A 1016 22.40 20.79 8.92
CA LEU A 1016 21.76 20.42 7.67
C LEU A 1016 21.33 18.96 7.72
N MET A 1017 20.08 18.67 7.36
CA MET A 1017 19.52 17.32 7.39
C MET A 1017 18.90 16.94 6.06
N CYS A 1018 19.19 15.75 5.56
CA CYS A 1018 18.58 15.27 4.32
C CYS A 1018 17.08 14.99 4.55
N SER A 1019 16.18 15.69 3.84
CA SER A 1019 14.72 15.47 3.88
C SER A 1019 14.16 14.79 2.61
N HIS A 1020 14.97 14.71 1.55
CA HIS A 1020 14.56 14.40 0.18
C HIS A 1020 13.79 13.06 0.04
N ARG A 1021 12.45 13.14 -0.02
CA ARG A 1021 11.50 12.01 -0.03
C ARG A 1021 11.52 11.25 -1.35
N THR A 1022 11.58 11.94 -2.49
CA THR A 1022 11.60 11.25 -3.81
C THR A 1022 12.86 10.40 -4.01
N ARG A 1023 13.94 10.72 -3.31
CA ARG A 1023 15.24 10.03 -3.39
C ARG A 1023 15.45 9.01 -2.26
N ASP A 1024 15.05 9.30 -1.02
CA ASP A 1024 15.04 8.34 0.11
C ASP A 1024 13.94 8.66 1.15
N VAL A 1025 12.88 7.85 1.16
CA VAL A 1025 11.73 8.04 2.06
C VAL A 1025 12.13 8.01 3.55
N ARG A 1026 13.21 7.31 3.94
CA ARG A 1026 13.67 7.33 5.33
C ARG A 1026 14.22 8.69 5.72
N CYS A 1027 14.92 9.39 4.83
CA CYS A 1027 15.39 10.75 5.09
C CYS A 1027 14.22 11.69 5.39
N ALA A 1028 13.14 11.60 4.63
CA ALA A 1028 11.89 12.33 4.87
C ALA A 1028 11.18 11.95 6.18
N GLN A 1029 11.34 10.73 6.68
CA GLN A 1029 10.83 10.30 7.99
C GLN A 1029 11.72 10.78 9.14
N SER A 1030 13.05 10.74 9.00
CA SER A 1030 13.98 11.12 10.06
C SER A 1030 14.10 12.62 10.26
N ALA A 1031 14.17 13.41 9.18
CA ALA A 1031 14.51 14.83 9.28
C ALA A 1031 13.49 15.67 10.07
N PRO A 1032 12.16 15.49 9.96
CA PRO A 1032 11.19 16.20 10.80
C PRO A 1032 11.27 15.85 12.28
N ILE A 1033 11.60 14.59 12.58
CA ILE A 1033 11.77 14.11 13.95
C ILE A 1033 13.05 14.69 14.57
N LEU A 1034 14.18 14.59 13.86
CA LEU A 1034 15.45 15.17 14.29
C LEU A 1034 15.37 16.69 14.44
N ARG A 1035 14.74 17.41 13.48
CA ARG A 1035 14.51 18.86 13.58
C ARG A 1035 13.79 19.21 14.88
N LYS A 1036 12.68 18.53 15.17
CA LYS A 1036 11.88 18.79 16.38
C LYS A 1036 12.67 18.54 17.67
N GLU A 1037 13.51 17.52 17.71
CA GLU A 1037 14.34 17.24 18.89
C GLU A 1037 15.50 18.24 19.02
N PHE A 1038 16.20 18.58 17.94
CA PHE A 1038 17.22 19.64 17.97
C PHE A 1038 16.63 20.99 18.38
N GLU A 1039 15.45 21.36 17.86
CA GLU A 1039 14.70 22.53 18.33
C GLU A 1039 14.35 22.45 19.82
N ARG A 1040 13.90 21.29 20.31
CA ARG A 1040 13.59 21.11 21.74
C ARG A 1040 14.81 21.32 22.63
N GLN A 1041 16.01 20.93 22.19
CA GLN A 1041 17.25 21.11 22.96
C GLN A 1041 17.84 22.52 22.80
N LEU A 1042 17.68 23.18 21.65
CA LEU A 1042 18.24 24.51 21.38
C LEU A 1042 17.36 25.67 21.89
N ARG A 1043 16.04 25.48 22.02
CA ARG A 1043 15.11 26.52 22.52
C ARG A 1043 15.36 26.89 24.00
N PRO A 1044 15.54 25.96 24.96
CA PRO A 1044 15.85 26.28 26.36
C PRO A 1044 17.18 27.02 26.53
N LEU A 1045 18.17 26.72 25.68
CA LEU A 1045 19.46 27.41 25.64
C LEU A 1045 19.37 28.81 24.98
N GLY A 1046 18.22 29.18 24.41
CA GLY A 1046 18.06 30.43 23.66
C GLY A 1046 18.88 30.49 22.36
N LEU A 1047 19.36 29.36 21.84
CA LEU A 1047 20.31 29.28 20.72
C LEU A 1047 19.66 28.96 19.36
N TYR A 1048 18.42 28.49 19.30
CA TYR A 1048 17.73 28.25 18.03
C TYR A 1048 17.52 29.57 17.25
N ARG A 1049 17.85 29.58 15.95
CA ARG A 1049 17.62 30.70 15.03
C ARG A 1049 17.08 30.17 13.69
N ASP A 1050 16.12 30.88 13.11
CA ASP A 1050 15.79 30.74 11.68
C ASP A 1050 16.45 31.88 10.88
N LEU A 1051 16.41 31.85 9.55
CA LEU A 1051 17.02 32.90 8.71
C LEU A 1051 16.29 34.26 8.76
N HIS A 1052 15.05 34.31 9.25
CA HIS A 1052 14.34 35.56 9.53
C HIS A 1052 14.62 36.10 10.95
N ASP A 1053 15.40 35.39 11.77
CA ASP A 1053 15.77 35.84 13.11
C ASP A 1053 17.06 36.67 13.03
N GLU A 1054 16.91 38.00 13.07
CA GLU A 1054 18.03 38.95 12.96
C GLU A 1054 18.96 38.97 14.19
N ARG A 1055 18.65 38.21 15.25
CA ARG A 1055 19.49 38.14 16.45
C ARG A 1055 20.80 37.40 16.14
N PRO A 1056 21.98 38.00 16.40
CA PRO A 1056 23.26 37.41 16.05
C PRO A 1056 23.52 36.09 16.77
N GLY A 1057 24.34 35.25 16.15
CA GLY A 1057 24.81 33.98 16.67
C GLY A 1057 23.82 32.83 16.55
N GLY A 1058 23.89 31.87 17.48
CA GLY A 1058 22.97 30.73 17.53
C GLY A 1058 23.16 29.70 16.41
N VAL A 1059 22.14 28.85 16.23
CA VAL A 1059 22.16 27.64 15.39
C VAL A 1059 20.98 27.64 14.42
N GLY A 1060 21.29 27.64 13.12
CA GLY A 1060 20.32 27.45 12.05
C GLY A 1060 20.08 25.97 11.74
N ILE A 1061 18.83 25.57 11.48
CA ILE A 1061 18.47 24.17 11.16
C ILE A 1061 17.72 24.11 9.82
N TYR A 1062 18.37 23.55 8.80
CA TYR A 1062 17.79 23.45 7.45
C TYR A 1062 17.70 22.01 6.94
N TYR A 1063 16.63 21.73 6.21
CA TYR A 1063 16.51 20.57 5.37
C TYR A 1063 17.25 20.81 4.06
N ILE A 1064 17.94 19.78 3.59
CA ILE A 1064 18.63 19.78 2.31
C ILE A 1064 18.26 18.56 1.46
N SER A 1065 18.56 18.69 0.17
CA SER A 1065 18.43 17.62 -0.82
C SER A 1065 19.33 16.39 -0.51
N HIS A 1066 19.45 15.44 -1.44
CA HIS A 1066 20.02 14.14 -1.10
C HIS A 1066 21.55 14.12 -1.15
N VAL A 1067 22.18 14.17 0.02
CA VAL A 1067 23.66 14.20 0.16
C VAL A 1067 24.38 12.84 -0.01
N GLY A 1068 23.68 11.76 -0.37
CA GLY A 1068 24.28 10.44 -0.55
C GLY A 1068 24.10 9.49 0.65
N GLY A 1069 24.61 8.26 0.53
CA GLY A 1069 24.64 7.31 1.65
C GLY A 1069 23.31 6.65 2.00
N HIS A 1070 22.44 6.39 1.02
CA HIS A 1070 21.14 5.71 1.18
C HIS A 1070 21.10 4.56 2.19
N LYS A 1071 22.13 3.70 2.24
CA LYS A 1071 22.13 2.54 3.14
C LYS A 1071 21.91 2.93 4.61
N TYR A 1072 22.33 4.14 4.99
CA TYR A 1072 22.45 4.60 6.37
C TYR A 1072 21.35 5.55 6.84
N SER A 1073 20.83 6.42 5.97
CA SER A 1073 19.82 7.45 6.31
C SER A 1073 20.17 8.30 7.55
N ALA A 1074 19.25 9.17 8.00
CA ALA A 1074 19.47 10.11 9.10
C ALA A 1074 20.82 10.87 8.99
N ASN A 1075 21.11 11.37 7.78
CA ASN A 1075 22.30 12.16 7.50
C ASN A 1075 22.15 13.55 8.12
N VAL A 1076 23.11 13.93 8.98
CA VAL A 1076 23.23 15.25 9.59
C VAL A 1076 24.61 15.81 9.26
N MET A 1077 24.67 17.01 8.69
CA MET A 1077 25.91 17.75 8.46
C MET A 1077 25.92 19.00 9.33
N ILE A 1078 26.98 19.21 10.10
CA ILE A 1078 27.11 20.33 11.03
C ILE A 1078 28.31 21.18 10.56
N TYR A 1079 28.06 22.44 10.24
CA TYR A 1079 29.11 23.43 9.99
C TYR A 1079 29.18 24.38 11.19
N ARG A 1080 30.38 24.60 11.74
CA ARG A 1080 30.60 25.47 12.91
C ARG A 1080 31.71 26.48 12.62
N ARG A 1081 31.54 27.73 13.07
CA ARG A 1081 32.61 28.75 13.11
C ARG A 1081 33.69 28.37 14.15
N PRO A 1082 34.93 28.89 14.09
CA PRO A 1082 35.91 28.72 15.16
C PRO A 1082 35.35 29.21 16.51
N ASN A 1083 35.53 28.43 17.58
CA ASN A 1083 35.06 28.72 18.94
C ASN A 1083 33.64 29.31 19.03
N ALA A 1084 32.72 28.77 18.24
CA ALA A 1084 31.38 29.33 17.97
C ALA A 1084 30.51 29.70 19.19
N PHE A 1085 30.81 29.16 20.37
CA PHE A 1085 30.08 29.43 21.61
C PHE A 1085 30.99 29.72 22.82
N GLY A 1086 32.31 29.85 22.63
CA GLY A 1086 33.26 30.08 23.74
C GLY A 1086 33.49 28.85 24.63
N LEU A 1087 33.24 27.63 24.13
CA LEU A 1087 33.23 26.37 24.89
C LEU A 1087 34.13 25.28 24.28
N ASP A 1088 34.94 25.61 23.28
CA ASP A 1088 35.85 24.65 22.64
C ASP A 1088 37.11 24.38 23.51
N ASP A 1089 37.47 25.29 24.43
CA ASP A 1089 38.61 25.18 25.36
C ASP A 1089 38.23 24.57 26.73
N PRO A 1090 39.10 23.78 27.38
CA PRO A 1090 38.85 23.24 28.72
C PRO A 1090 38.92 24.33 29.79
N VAL A 1091 37.98 24.29 30.74
CA VAL A 1091 37.95 25.22 31.89
C VAL A 1091 39.15 24.94 32.81
N PRO A 1092 39.94 25.95 33.21
CA PRO A 1092 41.00 25.75 34.20
C PRO A 1092 40.41 25.36 35.57
N GLU A 1093 40.97 24.32 36.19
CA GLU A 1093 40.71 24.03 37.60
C GLU A 1093 41.32 25.12 38.48
N GLU A 1094 40.51 25.88 39.22
CA GLU A 1094 40.63 25.98 40.69
C GLU A 1094 39.68 27.00 41.35
N GLN A 1095 39.13 26.56 42.49
CA GLN A 1095 39.00 27.23 43.79
C GLN A 1095 37.59 27.37 44.41
N ASN A 1096 37.53 26.92 45.68
CA ASN A 1096 36.38 26.96 46.57
C ASN A 1096 35.93 28.41 46.85
N GLY A 1097 34.62 28.69 46.77
CA GLY A 1097 34.07 29.95 47.24
C GLY A 1097 32.55 30.03 47.10
N THR A 1098 31.86 30.15 48.24
CA THR A 1098 30.41 30.41 48.29
C THR A 1098 30.05 31.76 47.66
N ASN A 1099 29.14 31.77 46.68
CA ASN A 1099 27.91 32.59 46.64
C ASN A 1099 27.30 32.58 45.23
N GLY A 1100 25.97 32.53 45.15
CA GLY A 1100 25.26 32.52 43.87
C GLY A 1100 25.21 33.89 43.23
N VAL A 1101 25.59 33.98 41.94
CA VAL A 1101 25.19 35.04 41.01
C VAL A 1101 24.96 34.40 39.64
N GLU A 1102 23.77 34.60 39.07
CA GLU A 1102 23.51 34.29 37.67
C GLU A 1102 24.39 35.18 36.78
N LYS A 1103 25.42 34.60 36.15
CA LYS A 1103 26.12 35.29 35.06
C LYS A 1103 25.27 35.26 33.80
N ASN A 1104 24.44 36.30 33.64
CA ASN A 1104 23.91 36.69 32.34
C ASN A 1104 25.07 36.83 31.35
N GLY A 1105 25.15 35.90 30.40
CA GLY A 1105 26.12 35.88 29.31
C GLY A 1105 25.84 36.96 28.27
N ASN A 1106 25.95 38.22 28.66
CA ASN A 1106 25.86 39.37 27.75
C ASN A 1106 27.17 39.46 26.95
N GLY A 1107 27.29 38.62 25.92
CA GLY A 1107 28.41 38.62 24.98
C GLY A 1107 28.47 39.96 24.24
N SER A 1108 29.53 40.72 24.50
CA SER A 1108 29.82 42.06 24.01
C SER A 1108 29.47 42.32 22.54
N ASN A 1109 28.73 43.40 22.30
CA ASN A 1109 28.82 44.15 21.03
C ASN A 1109 30.28 44.62 20.82
N GLY A 1110 30.75 44.59 19.57
CA GLY A 1110 31.71 45.60 19.11
C GLY A 1110 33.07 45.16 18.60
N SER A 1111 33.12 44.31 17.57
CA SER A 1111 33.93 44.59 16.37
C SER A 1111 33.51 43.69 15.22
N ALA A 1112 33.71 44.15 13.99
CA ALA A 1112 33.63 43.31 12.81
C ALA A 1112 34.96 42.54 12.67
N GLU A 1113 35.19 41.55 13.54
CA GLU A 1113 36.18 40.52 13.24
C GLU A 1113 35.78 39.86 11.91
N GLU A 1114 36.68 39.92 10.92
CA GLU A 1114 36.34 39.49 9.58
C GLU A 1114 35.98 37.99 9.58
N SER A 1115 34.78 37.70 9.06
CA SER A 1115 34.16 36.38 9.05
C SER A 1115 35.02 35.32 8.35
N VAL A 1116 35.85 34.59 9.11
CA VAL A 1116 36.74 33.51 8.62
C VAL A 1116 36.01 32.23 8.15
N GLY A 1117 34.68 32.22 8.22
CA GLY A 1117 33.83 31.10 7.83
C GLY A 1117 33.80 29.95 8.84
N ALA A 1118 33.48 28.75 8.35
CA ALA A 1118 33.43 27.52 9.14
C ALA A 1118 34.84 27.00 9.45
N SER A 1119 35.15 26.66 10.70
CA SER A 1119 36.35 25.88 11.05
C SER A 1119 36.14 24.39 10.77
N GLN A 1120 34.99 23.85 11.17
CA GLN A 1120 34.69 22.43 11.09
C GLN A 1120 33.45 22.17 10.25
N GLY A 1121 33.49 21.09 9.47
CA GLY A 1121 32.34 20.50 8.80
C GLY A 1121 32.26 19.01 9.12
N ILE A 1122 31.33 18.64 9.99
CA ILE A 1122 31.17 17.29 10.54
C ILE A 1122 29.99 16.61 9.84
N TRP A 1123 30.18 15.45 9.20
CA TRP A 1123 29.09 14.66 8.60
C TRP A 1123 28.86 13.36 9.38
N LEU A 1124 27.66 13.27 9.97
CA LEU A 1124 27.14 12.12 10.68
C LEU A 1124 26.03 11.41 9.89
N ALA A 1125 25.88 10.11 10.11
CA ALA A 1125 24.72 9.31 9.69
C ALA A 1125 24.28 8.39 10.84
N ARG A 1126 23.13 7.71 10.68
CA ARG A 1126 22.54 6.86 11.73
C ARG A 1126 22.20 7.60 13.03
N VAL A 1127 21.99 8.91 12.96
CA VAL A 1127 21.59 9.73 14.12
C VAL A 1127 20.17 9.33 14.53
N MET A 1128 19.97 9.01 15.81
CA MET A 1128 18.68 8.74 16.43
C MET A 1128 18.17 9.99 17.17
N PRO A 1129 16.86 10.08 17.46
CA PRO A 1129 16.30 11.17 18.28
C PRO A 1129 16.95 11.25 19.67
N GLU A 1130 17.33 10.10 20.21
CA GLU A 1130 18.02 9.96 21.50
C GLU A 1130 19.46 10.51 21.45
N ASP A 1131 20.11 10.62 20.29
CA ASP A 1131 21.46 11.20 20.17
C ASP A 1131 21.45 12.75 20.13
N CYS A 1132 20.30 13.38 19.84
CA CYS A 1132 20.22 14.82 19.56
C CYS A 1132 20.72 15.70 20.72
N GLU A 1133 20.55 15.26 21.97
CA GLU A 1133 20.98 16.00 23.15
C GLU A 1133 22.50 16.12 23.23
N ASN A 1134 23.20 14.98 23.19
CA ASN A 1134 24.67 14.95 23.21
C ASN A 1134 25.29 15.56 21.95
N LEU A 1135 24.62 15.47 20.79
CA LEU A 1135 25.06 16.19 19.60
C LEU A 1135 24.98 17.71 19.75
N ILE A 1136 23.99 18.27 20.48
CA ILE A 1136 24.02 19.69 20.85
C ILE A 1136 25.12 19.95 21.87
N ARG A 1137 25.10 19.27 23.03
CA ARG A 1137 26.01 19.53 24.17
C ARG A 1137 27.49 19.47 23.80
N TYR A 1138 27.89 18.51 22.95
CA TYR A 1138 29.30 18.26 22.65
C TYR A 1138 29.70 18.57 21.20
N THR A 1139 28.88 18.23 20.20
CA THR A 1139 29.26 18.39 18.78
C THR A 1139 28.96 19.79 18.23
N VAL A 1140 27.82 20.39 18.58
CA VAL A 1140 27.48 21.76 18.16
C VAL A 1140 28.13 22.81 19.06
N LEU A 1141 28.18 22.59 20.37
CA LEU A 1141 28.73 23.59 21.30
C LEU A 1141 30.24 23.53 21.51
N ARG A 1142 30.87 22.35 21.47
CA ARG A 1142 32.31 22.14 21.78
C ARG A 1142 33.14 21.49 20.67
N GLY A 1143 32.53 21.15 19.53
CA GLY A 1143 33.20 20.48 18.40
C GLY A 1143 33.71 19.05 18.61
N LYS A 1144 33.31 18.37 19.68
CA LYS A 1144 33.69 16.97 19.95
C LYS A 1144 32.68 15.99 19.36
N VAL A 1145 33.14 14.81 18.93
CA VAL A 1145 32.26 13.76 18.38
C VAL A 1145 32.05 12.64 19.40
N VAL A 1146 30.79 12.36 19.72
CA VAL A 1146 30.41 11.43 20.80
C VAL A 1146 30.60 9.96 20.39
N LYS A 1147 30.05 9.57 19.23
CA LYS A 1147 30.05 8.18 18.73
C LYS A 1147 30.74 8.05 17.37
N PRO A 1148 32.04 8.40 17.24
CA PRO A 1148 32.70 8.46 15.94
C PRO A 1148 32.65 7.12 15.19
N GLU A 1149 32.88 6.01 15.88
CA GLU A 1149 32.88 4.65 15.31
C GLU A 1149 31.52 4.22 14.72
N ARG A 1150 30.39 4.71 15.27
CA ARG A 1150 29.04 4.32 14.85
C ARG A 1150 28.43 5.29 13.84
N GLN A 1151 28.71 6.58 13.95
CA GLN A 1151 27.97 7.65 13.27
C GLN A 1151 28.81 8.51 12.30
N LEU A 1152 30.12 8.62 12.47
CA LEU A 1152 30.94 9.52 11.66
C LEU A 1152 31.12 8.97 10.24
N ARG A 1153 30.69 9.74 9.24
CA ARG A 1153 30.96 9.47 7.81
C ARG A 1153 32.27 10.08 7.35
N GLY A 1154 32.53 11.30 7.80
CA GLY A 1154 33.70 12.09 7.44
C GLY A 1154 33.46 13.58 7.71
N GLY A 1155 34.32 14.41 7.15
CA GLY A 1155 34.35 15.84 7.44
C GLY A 1155 35.76 16.43 7.33
N PHE A 1156 35.87 17.68 7.74
CA PHE A 1156 37.12 18.46 7.76
C PHE A 1156 37.20 19.37 9.00
N ASP A 1157 38.43 19.70 9.37
CA ASP A 1157 38.80 20.72 10.36
C ASP A 1157 39.91 21.61 9.75
N ARG A 1158 39.55 22.85 9.39
CA ARG A 1158 40.46 23.87 8.85
C ARG A 1158 41.44 24.43 9.88
N GLY A 1159 41.12 24.35 11.17
CA GLY A 1159 42.02 24.79 12.24
C GLY A 1159 43.15 23.79 12.47
N ARG A 1160 42.86 22.51 12.30
CA ARG A 1160 43.83 21.41 12.45
C ARG A 1160 44.41 20.90 11.12
N GLY A 1161 43.93 21.41 9.98
CA GLY A 1161 44.42 21.07 8.64
C GLY A 1161 44.09 19.65 8.17
N VAL A 1162 43.05 19.01 8.73
CA VAL A 1162 42.72 17.59 8.49
C VAL A 1162 41.37 17.41 7.79
N MET A 1163 41.28 16.41 6.90
CA MET A 1163 40.03 15.97 6.25
C MET A 1163 40.02 14.44 6.10
N SER A 1164 38.85 13.86 5.78
CA SER A 1164 38.66 12.39 5.81
C SER A 1164 37.94 11.75 4.61
N TRP A 1165 37.43 12.56 3.68
CA TRP A 1165 36.72 12.08 2.49
C TRP A 1165 37.66 11.61 1.39
#